data_AF-A0A1S3IPD4-F1
#
_entry.id   AF-A0A1S3IPD4-F1
#
_cell.length_a   1.000
_cell.length_b   1.000
_cell.length_c   1.000
_cell.angle_alpha   90.00
_cell.angle_beta   90.00
_cell.angle_gamma   90.00
#
_symmetry.space_group_name_H-M   'P 1'
#
loop_
_entity.id
_entity.type
_entity.pdbx_description
1 polymer ?
#
loop_
_entity_poly.entity_id
_entity_poly.type
_entity_poly.pdbx_seq_one_letter_code
_entity_poly.pdbx_strand_id
1 'polypeptide(L)'
;MLSSARRFFIRRRYLGWTSAAGVCLLLICIIYVLSTGSWEAPKLRAVANGKYADLKKSRYENRNRHKQGPGEYGAGVFLQGEEKKNADELAKKEAFNIIASDGIALDRSLPDVRNPACKSVEYPKDLPTASVVIIFHNEAWTPLLRTAHSVVNRSPPQYLHEVILLDDASYRDRLGEELDKYVQDTWPDGVVKVVRVKERAGLIRARIAGAKAATGDVLIFLDSHCEANEGWLEPLLARIKEKTDAVLVPDIDMISSETLQYIPTGSGSVGGFWWSLHFSWRPMPKREAVRRKSEIDPVRLEPLLARIGENSSRVLVPGIDAIDSETLEYSKNGGIAVGGFTWSLHFTWSPFVPTKWELDQGFGKEWQPLRSPTMPGGLFAADRKYFFDVGAYDPGMDVWGGENLEISFRVWMCGGSLEFIPCSRVGHIFRSSHPYTFPGNKDTHGINSMRLAEVWMDEYKRLFYMHRRDLLKQDMGDISERKALRERLKCKSFSWYLENVYPEKFIIDEKVLAYGMVRNPGSNLCLDTMGKDEKTRFDIGLFHCQNGASANEVFSLSQKNELRREEACLDSVGAEGSKVSLNPCHGHKGNQEWRHHKDSGVIVHVPSGKCLDVSGLKSGDSVQLKKCNGGNDQKWTIEHYLDI
;
A
#
# COMPACT_ATOMS: atom_id res chain seq x y z
N MET A 1 -71.91 52.48 42.25
CA MET A 1 -71.17 51.21 42.48
C MET A 1 -70.02 51.21 41.48
N LEU A 2 -68.79 51.53 41.91
CA LEU A 2 -67.75 50.61 42.46
C LEU A 2 -66.91 49.99 41.32
N SER A 3 -65.58 50.12 41.24
CA SER A 3 -64.66 50.93 42.06
C SER A 3 -63.29 51.16 41.38
N SER A 4 -62.67 52.32 41.68
CA SER A 4 -61.24 52.54 42.04
C SER A 4 -60.11 51.77 41.31
N ALA A 5 -59.13 52.34 40.58
CA ALA A 5 -58.26 53.54 40.73
C ALA A 5 -56.90 53.30 41.45
N ARG A 6 -55.88 54.12 41.05
CA ARG A 6 -54.53 54.37 41.67
C ARG A 6 -53.42 53.31 41.45
N ARG A 7 -52.10 53.62 41.41
CA ARG A 7 -51.25 54.83 41.09
C ARG A 7 -49.73 54.44 41.20
N PHE A 8 -48.81 55.24 40.63
CA PHE A 8 -47.33 55.33 40.92
C PHE A 8 -46.38 54.15 40.54
N PHE A 9 -45.04 54.25 40.52
CA PHE A 9 -43.99 55.18 39.96
C PHE A 9 -42.59 54.66 40.41
N ILE A 10 -41.45 55.10 39.79
CA ILE A 10 -40.05 55.14 40.35
C ILE A 10 -39.29 53.75 40.44
N ARG A 11 -37.97 53.54 40.18
CA ARG A 11 -36.79 54.33 39.66
C ARG A 11 -35.58 53.43 39.20
N ARG A 12 -34.80 53.93 38.23
CA ARG A 12 -33.30 53.99 38.05
C ARG A 12 -32.30 52.83 38.40
N ARG A 13 -31.37 52.63 37.44
CA ARG A 13 -29.88 52.35 37.52
C ARG A 13 -29.44 50.99 38.13
N TYR A 14 -28.40 50.31 37.63
CA TYR A 14 -27.05 50.81 37.32
C TYR A 14 -26.40 50.32 36.02
N LEU A 15 -25.38 51.08 35.59
CA LEU A 15 -24.47 50.82 34.45
C LEU A 15 -23.15 50.22 34.99
N GLY A 16 -22.55 49.25 34.27
CA GLY A 16 -21.41 48.46 34.77
C GLY A 16 -20.28 48.21 33.76
N TRP A 17 -19.60 49.27 33.34
CA TRP A 17 -18.16 49.29 33.00
C TRP A 17 -17.58 48.11 32.17
N THR A 18 -17.78 48.13 30.86
CA THR A 18 -16.72 47.65 29.93
C THR A 18 -15.75 48.80 29.70
N SER A 19 -14.50 48.64 30.15
CA SER A 19 -13.54 49.73 30.20
C SER A 19 -13.01 50.14 28.82
N ALA A 20 -13.01 51.45 28.53
CA ALA A 20 -12.48 52.01 27.29
C ALA A 20 -11.00 51.62 27.02
N ALA A 21 -10.26 51.28 28.08
CA ALA A 21 -8.90 50.74 28.00
C ALA A 21 -8.80 49.47 27.12
N GLY A 22 -9.80 48.57 27.16
CA GLY A 22 -9.78 47.35 26.34
C GLY A 22 -9.93 47.62 24.84
N VAL A 23 -10.74 48.63 24.48
CA VAL A 23 -10.93 49.06 23.09
C VAL A 23 -9.69 49.80 22.57
N CYS A 24 -9.07 50.65 23.40
CA CYS A 24 -7.80 51.29 23.04
C CYS A 24 -6.66 50.27 22.86
N LEU A 25 -6.55 49.25 23.71
CA LEU A 25 -5.53 48.20 23.58
C LEU A 25 -5.70 47.41 22.28
N LEU A 26 -6.93 47.04 21.91
CA LEU A 26 -7.21 46.39 20.62
C LEU A 26 -6.82 47.28 19.43
N LEU A 27 -7.16 48.57 19.46
CA LEU A 27 -6.81 49.52 18.40
C LEU A 27 -5.29 49.74 18.31
N ILE A 28 -4.59 49.85 19.43
CA ILE A 28 -3.12 49.96 19.47
C ILE A 28 -2.47 48.69 18.90
N CYS A 29 -2.95 47.50 19.26
CA CYS A 29 -2.44 46.25 18.68
C CYS A 29 -2.68 46.16 17.17
N ILE A 30 -3.85 46.58 16.67
CA ILE A 30 -4.15 46.59 15.23
C ILE A 30 -3.24 47.57 14.49
N ILE A 31 -3.03 48.78 15.03
CA ILE A 31 -2.13 49.79 14.44
C ILE A 31 -0.68 49.30 14.47
N TYR A 32 -0.23 48.64 15.55
CA TYR A 32 1.12 48.09 15.66
C TYR A 32 1.37 46.93 14.67
N VAL A 33 0.40 46.03 14.49
CA VAL A 33 0.47 44.94 13.50
C VAL A 33 0.50 45.49 12.07
N LEU A 34 -0.26 46.55 11.78
CA LEU A 34 -0.26 47.19 10.46
C LEU A 34 1.00 48.03 10.17
N SER A 35 1.68 48.55 11.19
CA SER A 35 2.87 49.40 11.02
C SER A 35 4.20 48.64 11.00
N THR A 36 4.26 47.42 11.55
CA THR A 36 5.53 46.67 11.71
C THR A 36 5.75 45.58 10.67
N GLY A 37 4.70 45.09 9.98
CA GLY A 37 4.83 44.11 8.88
C GLY A 37 5.37 42.72 9.26
N SER A 38 5.70 42.49 10.54
CA SER A 38 6.39 41.30 11.02
C SER A 38 5.47 40.41 11.87
N TRP A 39 4.85 39.42 11.22
CA TRP A 39 4.21 38.30 11.92
C TRP A 39 5.27 37.30 12.42
N GLU A 40 5.99 37.62 13.49
CA GLU A 40 6.75 36.62 14.25
C GLU A 40 5.89 35.96 15.33
N ALA A 41 5.35 34.78 15.01
CA ALA A 41 4.83 33.85 16.00
C ALA A 41 5.64 32.52 16.14
N PRO A 42 6.94 32.50 16.53
CA PRO A 42 7.60 31.23 16.82
C PRO A 42 8.57 31.22 18.02
N LYS A 43 8.09 31.39 19.28
CA LYS A 43 8.86 30.97 20.49
C LYS A 43 8.02 30.25 21.56
N LEU A 44 6.83 30.76 21.89
CA LEU A 44 5.98 30.17 22.94
C LEU A 44 5.49 28.74 22.61
N ARG A 45 5.15 28.46 21.35
CA ARG A 45 4.65 27.15 20.91
C ARG A 45 5.70 26.04 21.07
N ALA A 46 6.96 26.31 20.75
CA ALA A 46 8.06 25.35 20.87
C ALA A 46 8.36 24.98 22.33
N VAL A 47 8.37 25.98 23.24
CA VAL A 47 8.64 25.75 24.67
C VAL A 47 7.48 25.00 25.36
N ALA A 48 6.23 25.29 24.97
CA ALA A 48 5.07 24.55 25.45
C ALA A 48 5.05 23.09 24.96
N ASN A 49 5.31 22.88 23.66
CA ASN A 49 5.41 21.54 23.07
C ASN A 49 6.55 20.73 23.72
N GLY A 50 7.70 21.34 24.00
CA GLY A 50 8.82 20.68 24.69
C GLY A 50 8.42 20.14 26.07
N LYS A 51 7.90 21.00 26.96
CA LYS A 51 7.46 20.58 28.31
C LYS A 51 6.33 19.56 28.29
N TYR A 52 5.40 19.66 27.34
CA TYR A 52 4.30 18.71 27.20
C TYR A 52 4.78 17.35 26.64
N ALA A 53 5.71 17.38 25.69
CA ALA A 53 6.38 16.17 25.19
C ALA A 53 7.19 15.48 26.30
N ASP A 54 7.94 16.21 27.12
CA ASP A 54 8.68 15.65 28.26
C ASP A 54 7.75 15.00 29.30
N LEU A 55 6.58 15.61 29.57
CA LEU A 55 5.55 15.03 30.43
C LEU A 55 4.97 13.74 29.86
N LYS A 56 4.54 13.72 28.58
CA LYS A 56 4.10 12.48 27.92
C LYS A 56 5.21 11.42 27.88
N LYS A 57 6.44 11.82 27.58
CA LYS A 57 7.64 10.96 27.55
C LYS A 57 7.86 10.27 28.89
N SER A 58 7.80 11.01 30.01
CA SER A 58 7.90 10.45 31.36
C SER A 58 6.77 9.47 31.73
N ARG A 59 5.61 9.58 31.08
CA ARG A 59 4.44 8.73 31.31
C ARG A 59 4.47 7.44 30.48
N TYR A 60 4.95 7.51 29.23
CA TYR A 60 4.88 6.41 28.26
C TYR A 60 6.24 5.75 27.94
N GLU A 61 7.40 6.41 28.12
CA GLU A 61 8.72 5.78 27.99
C GLU A 61 9.11 4.93 29.22
N ASN A 62 8.33 3.92 29.57
CA ASN A 62 8.72 2.92 30.56
C ASN A 62 9.55 1.79 29.91
N ARG A 63 10.60 2.17 29.17
CA ARG A 63 11.33 1.36 28.17
C ARG A 63 12.04 0.10 28.68
N ASN A 64 12.00 -0.24 29.97
CA ASN A 64 12.82 -1.30 30.57
C ASN A 64 12.10 -2.18 31.60
N ARG A 65 10.84 -2.56 31.33
CA ARG A 65 10.30 -3.81 31.89
C ARG A 65 10.42 -4.91 30.84
N HIS A 66 11.53 -5.66 30.86
CA HIS A 66 11.56 -7.00 30.27
C HIS A 66 10.51 -7.84 31.00
N LYS A 67 9.34 -8.04 30.39
CA LYS A 67 8.25 -8.75 31.05
C LYS A 67 8.41 -10.23 30.81
N GLN A 68 8.76 -10.98 31.84
CA GLN A 68 8.70 -12.43 31.78
C GLN A 68 7.22 -12.85 31.60
N GLY A 69 6.89 -13.49 30.48
CA GLY A 69 5.53 -13.91 30.18
C GLY A 69 5.37 -14.47 28.76
N PRO A 70 4.18 -15.02 28.43
CA PRO A 70 3.89 -15.54 27.10
C PRO A 70 4.02 -14.47 26.01
N GLY A 71 4.66 -14.83 24.90
CA GLY A 71 4.76 -14.00 23.70
C GLY A 71 5.63 -12.75 23.79
N GLU A 72 6.37 -12.56 24.90
CA GLU A 72 7.37 -11.50 25.05
C GLU A 72 8.45 -11.60 23.96
N TYR A 73 9.00 -10.45 23.54
CA TYR A 73 9.98 -10.34 22.46
C TYR A 73 9.50 -11.00 21.15
N GLY A 74 8.20 -10.92 20.89
CA GLY A 74 7.56 -11.50 19.70
C GLY A 74 7.56 -13.04 19.64
N ALA A 75 7.88 -13.74 20.73
CA ALA A 75 7.91 -15.20 20.76
C ALA A 75 6.54 -15.84 20.44
N GLY A 76 6.55 -17.07 19.91
CA GLY A 76 5.32 -17.85 19.70
C GLY A 76 4.80 -18.46 21.00
N VAL A 77 3.48 -18.41 21.20
CA VAL A 77 2.78 -19.10 22.28
C VAL A 77 2.20 -20.40 21.75
N PHE A 78 2.66 -21.52 22.32
CA PHE A 78 2.30 -22.88 21.88
C PHE A 78 1.45 -23.57 22.93
N LEU A 79 0.12 -23.47 22.78
CA LEU A 79 -0.85 -24.09 23.68
C LEU A 79 -0.83 -25.63 23.55
N GLN A 80 -1.18 -26.34 24.61
CA GLN A 80 -1.17 -27.82 24.65
C GLN A 80 -2.46 -28.39 25.24
N GLY A 81 -2.66 -29.70 25.09
CA GLY A 81 -3.75 -30.44 25.74
C GLY A 81 -5.15 -29.93 25.40
N GLU A 82 -5.96 -29.69 26.43
CA GLU A 82 -7.34 -29.21 26.31
C GLU A 82 -7.42 -27.73 25.92
N GLU A 83 -6.50 -26.90 26.41
CA GLU A 83 -6.40 -25.48 26.07
C GLU A 83 -6.20 -25.29 24.56
N LYS A 84 -5.33 -26.11 23.95
CA LYS A 84 -5.17 -26.11 22.49
C LYS A 84 -6.47 -26.46 21.76
N LYS A 85 -7.21 -27.49 22.20
CA LYS A 85 -8.48 -27.87 21.55
C LYS A 85 -9.50 -26.73 21.62
N ASN A 86 -9.60 -26.07 22.76
CA ASN A 86 -10.48 -24.93 22.95
C ASN A 86 -10.07 -23.73 22.07
N ALA A 87 -8.76 -23.50 21.92
CA ALA A 87 -8.23 -22.48 21.02
C ALA A 87 -8.51 -22.79 19.53
N ASP A 88 -8.29 -24.04 19.10
CA ASP A 88 -8.54 -24.50 17.74
C ASP A 88 -10.04 -24.40 17.37
N GLU A 89 -10.95 -24.69 18.30
CA GLU A 89 -12.41 -24.48 18.10
C GLU A 89 -12.79 -23.00 18.06
N LEU A 90 -12.23 -22.16 18.94
CA LEU A 90 -12.51 -20.72 18.95
C LEU A 90 -11.95 -20.01 17.70
N ALA A 91 -10.77 -20.43 17.22
CA ALA A 91 -10.14 -19.90 16.03
C ALA A 91 -10.97 -20.13 14.75
N LYS A 92 -11.88 -21.13 14.71
CA LYS A 92 -12.82 -21.31 13.59
C LYS A 92 -13.86 -20.19 13.48
N LYS A 93 -14.17 -19.51 14.59
CA LYS A 93 -15.06 -18.32 14.62
C LYS A 93 -14.29 -17.01 14.44
N GLU A 94 -13.18 -16.89 15.16
CA GLU A 94 -12.45 -15.62 15.31
C GLU A 94 -11.36 -15.44 14.24
N ALA A 95 -11.05 -16.50 13.50
CA ALA A 95 -10.02 -16.60 12.45
C ALA A 95 -8.56 -16.40 12.93
N PHE A 96 -8.34 -16.41 14.25
CA PHE A 96 -7.03 -16.51 14.92
C PHE A 96 -7.20 -17.00 16.38
N ASN A 97 -6.09 -17.35 17.03
CA ASN A 97 -6.04 -17.91 18.37
C ASN A 97 -6.20 -16.83 19.47
N ILE A 98 -7.45 -16.55 19.86
CA ILE A 98 -7.73 -15.60 20.96
C ILE A 98 -7.13 -16.06 22.28
N ILE A 99 -7.13 -17.35 22.62
CA ILE A 99 -6.63 -17.83 23.93
C ILE A 99 -5.15 -17.48 24.09
N ALA A 100 -4.34 -17.71 23.06
CA ALA A 100 -2.95 -17.27 23.05
C ALA A 100 -2.83 -15.74 23.09
N SER A 101 -3.68 -14.98 22.38
CA SER A 101 -3.69 -13.52 22.47
C SER A 101 -4.04 -13.03 23.88
N ASP A 102 -4.97 -13.65 24.59
CA ASP A 102 -5.40 -13.22 25.92
C ASP A 102 -4.35 -13.52 27.01
N GLY A 103 -3.50 -14.53 26.80
CA GLY A 103 -2.32 -14.79 27.62
C GLY A 103 -1.11 -13.87 27.38
N ILE A 104 -1.12 -13.06 26.31
CA ILE A 104 -0.02 -12.16 25.93
C ILE A 104 -0.29 -10.74 26.43
N ALA A 105 0.72 -10.11 27.05
CA ALA A 105 0.63 -8.74 27.54
C ALA A 105 0.20 -7.74 26.42
N LEU A 106 -0.61 -6.74 26.79
CA LEU A 106 -1.04 -5.68 25.87
C LEU A 106 0.12 -4.76 25.44
N ASP A 107 1.20 -4.76 26.21
CA ASP A 107 2.43 -3.98 26.01
C ASP A 107 3.66 -4.90 25.91
N ARG A 108 3.50 -6.12 25.39
CA ARG A 108 4.61 -7.05 25.14
C ARG A 108 5.72 -6.39 24.30
N SER A 109 6.98 -6.72 24.57
CA SER A 109 8.08 -6.27 23.72
C SER A 109 8.12 -7.02 22.38
N LEU A 110 8.72 -6.38 21.37
CA LEU A 110 8.98 -6.96 20.06
C LEU A 110 10.48 -6.89 19.73
N PRO A 111 10.99 -7.79 18.89
CA PRO A 111 12.34 -7.68 18.36
C PRO A 111 12.41 -6.52 17.36
N ASP A 112 13.42 -5.66 17.49
CA ASP A 112 13.72 -4.65 16.47
C ASP A 112 14.39 -5.36 15.26
N VAL A 113 13.54 -5.87 14.37
CA VAL A 113 13.90 -6.58 13.13
C VAL A 113 14.25 -5.66 11.97
N ARG A 114 14.28 -4.34 12.16
CA ARG A 114 14.69 -3.40 11.10
C ARG A 114 16.13 -3.70 10.69
N ASN A 115 16.41 -3.52 9.40
CA ASN A 115 17.78 -3.59 8.88
C ASN A 115 18.69 -2.69 9.74
N PRO A 116 19.89 -3.15 10.18
CA PRO A 116 20.77 -2.38 11.04
C PRO A 116 21.05 -0.95 10.55
N ALA A 117 21.11 -0.74 9.24
CA ALA A 117 21.32 0.58 8.66
C ALA A 117 20.17 1.56 9.00
N CYS A 118 18.90 1.10 9.05
CA CYS A 118 17.75 1.92 9.48
C CYS A 118 17.91 2.47 10.91
N LYS A 119 18.62 1.74 11.78
CA LYS A 119 18.82 2.11 13.20
C LYS A 119 19.85 3.21 13.36
N SER A 120 20.78 3.30 12.41
CA SER A 120 21.77 4.38 12.31
C SER A 120 21.20 5.64 11.65
N VAL A 121 19.96 5.61 11.16
CA VAL A 121 19.36 6.80 10.56
C VAL A 121 18.74 7.69 11.62
N GLU A 122 19.30 8.88 11.73
CA GLU A 122 18.67 9.99 12.42
C GLU A 122 17.63 10.70 11.54
N TYR A 123 16.73 11.47 12.14
CA TYR A 123 15.66 12.21 11.44
C TYR A 123 15.78 13.72 11.65
N PRO A 124 15.10 14.56 10.85
CA PRO A 124 14.80 15.94 11.24
C PRO A 124 14.04 15.99 12.57
N LYS A 125 14.18 17.08 13.34
CA LYS A 125 13.50 17.26 14.64
C LYS A 125 12.13 17.93 14.53
N ASP A 126 11.84 18.49 13.37
CA ASP A 126 10.67 19.27 13.01
C ASP A 126 9.79 18.48 12.03
N LEU A 127 9.39 17.27 12.44
CA LEU A 127 8.48 16.41 11.69
C LEU A 127 7.01 16.83 11.89
N PRO A 128 6.12 16.57 10.91
CA PRO A 128 4.69 16.79 11.06
C PRO A 128 4.08 15.87 12.13
N THR A 129 2.91 16.24 12.66
CA THR A 129 2.19 15.46 13.68
C THR A 129 1.29 14.39 13.05
N ALA A 130 1.08 13.28 13.76
CA ALA A 130 0.34 12.11 13.28
C ALA A 130 -0.95 11.84 14.06
N SER A 131 -2.07 11.71 13.36
CA SER A 131 -3.30 11.09 13.86
C SER A 131 -3.35 9.64 13.37
N VAL A 132 -3.25 8.67 14.29
CA VAL A 132 -3.37 7.25 13.96
C VAL A 132 -4.83 6.82 14.07
N VAL A 133 -5.40 6.27 13.02
CA VAL A 133 -6.80 5.85 12.92
C VAL A 133 -6.85 4.32 12.88
N ILE A 134 -7.38 3.71 13.94
CA ILE A 134 -7.56 2.27 14.08
C ILE A 134 -9.06 1.98 14.01
N ILE A 135 -9.50 1.23 13.00
CA ILE A 135 -10.91 0.90 12.81
C ILE A 135 -11.18 -0.52 13.28
N PHE A 136 -12.28 -0.71 13.99
CA PHE A 136 -12.71 -2.01 14.46
C PHE A 136 -14.22 -2.22 14.28
N HIS A 137 -14.59 -3.46 14.03
CA HIS A 137 -15.96 -3.95 14.09
C HIS A 137 -15.92 -5.33 14.74
N ASN A 138 -16.45 -5.45 15.96
CA ASN A 138 -16.45 -6.69 16.73
C ASN A 138 -15.06 -7.36 16.86
N GLU A 139 -14.00 -6.55 16.99
CA GLU A 139 -12.66 -7.07 17.22
C GLU A 139 -12.56 -7.75 18.61
N ALA A 140 -11.58 -8.61 18.81
CA ALA A 140 -11.26 -9.14 20.12
C ALA A 140 -10.60 -8.07 21.01
N TRP A 141 -10.86 -8.15 22.32
CA TRP A 141 -10.42 -7.16 23.30
C TRP A 141 -8.89 -6.97 23.30
N THR A 142 -8.13 -8.06 23.35
CA THR A 142 -6.67 -7.99 23.50
C THR A 142 -5.89 -7.53 22.26
N PRO A 143 -6.17 -7.94 21.01
CA PRO A 143 -5.48 -7.37 19.85
C PRO A 143 -5.84 -5.90 19.62
N LEU A 144 -7.09 -5.47 19.83
CA LEU A 144 -7.48 -4.05 19.70
C LEU A 144 -6.67 -3.17 20.64
N LEU A 145 -6.61 -3.54 21.93
CA LEU A 145 -5.87 -2.78 22.92
C LEU A 145 -4.36 -2.91 22.73
N ARG A 146 -3.83 -4.08 22.35
CA ARG A 146 -2.40 -4.26 22.02
C ARG A 146 -1.97 -3.39 20.84
N THR A 147 -2.86 -3.21 19.85
CA THR A 147 -2.64 -2.26 18.75
C THR A 147 -2.48 -0.85 19.30
N ALA A 148 -3.44 -0.36 20.10
CA ALA A 148 -3.40 0.98 20.69
C ALA A 148 -2.16 1.20 21.59
N HIS A 149 -1.84 0.24 22.46
CA HIS A 149 -0.64 0.25 23.30
C HIS A 149 0.64 0.27 22.48
N SER A 150 0.76 -0.55 21.43
CA SER A 150 1.95 -0.56 20.57
C SER A 150 2.20 0.79 19.90
N VAL A 151 1.14 1.46 19.44
CA VAL A 151 1.20 2.79 18.84
C VAL A 151 1.64 3.83 19.86
N VAL A 152 1.01 3.89 21.04
CA VAL A 152 1.35 4.91 22.06
C VAL A 152 2.75 4.70 22.63
N ASN A 153 3.16 3.45 22.89
CA ASN A 153 4.42 3.15 23.56
C ASN A 153 5.65 3.28 22.64
N ARG A 154 5.48 3.13 21.31
CA ARG A 154 6.56 3.11 20.30
C ARG A 154 6.58 4.30 19.35
N SER A 155 5.73 5.31 19.59
CA SER A 155 5.72 6.55 18.82
C SER A 155 6.29 7.70 19.65
N PRO A 156 7.22 8.53 19.12
CA PRO A 156 7.72 9.68 19.85
C PRO A 156 6.58 10.64 20.26
N PRO A 157 6.42 10.99 21.56
CA PRO A 157 5.27 11.75 22.04
C PRO A 157 5.09 13.16 21.46
N GLN A 158 6.16 13.74 20.91
CA GLN A 158 6.12 15.04 20.22
C GLN A 158 5.55 14.95 18.79
N TYR A 159 5.45 13.75 18.21
CA TYR A 159 4.90 13.51 16.87
C TYR A 159 3.55 12.79 16.91
N LEU A 160 3.28 11.95 17.91
CA LEU A 160 1.97 11.33 18.10
C LEU A 160 0.97 12.35 18.66
N HIS A 161 0.10 12.88 17.79
CA HIS A 161 -0.95 13.82 18.15
C HIS A 161 -2.08 13.11 18.90
N GLU A 162 -2.64 12.07 18.28
CA GLU A 162 -3.75 11.28 18.81
C GLU A 162 -3.86 9.89 18.16
N VAL A 163 -4.52 8.97 18.85
CA VAL A 163 -4.97 7.68 18.34
C VAL A 163 -6.50 7.64 18.40
N ILE A 164 -7.13 7.32 17.27
CA ILE A 164 -8.59 7.27 17.10
C ILE A 164 -8.99 5.82 16.96
N LEU A 165 -9.62 5.28 18.00
CA LEU A 165 -10.29 3.98 17.94
C LEU A 165 -11.70 4.20 17.39
N LEU A 166 -11.90 3.88 16.10
CA LEU A 166 -13.18 4.08 15.44
C LEU A 166 -13.99 2.78 15.39
N ASP A 167 -15.09 2.78 16.12
CA ASP A 167 -16.07 1.72 16.19
C ASP A 167 -17.06 1.79 15.01
N ASP A 168 -16.95 0.84 14.08
CA ASP A 168 -17.86 0.64 12.95
C ASP A 168 -19.09 -0.19 13.40
N ALA A 169 -19.85 0.35 14.36
CA ALA A 169 -21.07 -0.24 14.93
C ALA A 169 -20.89 -1.70 15.41
N SER A 170 -19.96 -1.92 16.35
CA SER A 170 -19.79 -3.20 17.06
C SER A 170 -20.99 -3.52 17.97
N TYR A 171 -21.22 -4.81 18.21
CA TYR A 171 -22.27 -5.32 19.10
C TYR A 171 -21.72 -6.16 20.28
N ARG A 172 -20.40 -6.33 20.41
CA ARG A 172 -19.79 -6.98 21.58
C ARG A 172 -19.88 -6.06 22.79
N ASP A 173 -20.52 -6.50 23.87
CA ASP A 173 -20.76 -5.72 25.11
C ASP A 173 -19.51 -4.97 25.61
N ARG A 174 -18.37 -5.66 25.68
CA ARG A 174 -17.09 -5.12 26.15
C ARG A 174 -16.54 -3.97 25.30
N LEU A 175 -16.95 -3.88 24.03
CA LEU A 175 -16.53 -2.78 23.14
C LEU A 175 -17.37 -1.49 23.35
N GLY A 176 -18.43 -1.54 24.16
CA GLY A 176 -19.21 -0.39 24.59
C GLY A 176 -18.54 0.39 25.72
N GLU A 177 -19.29 0.62 26.81
CA GLU A 177 -18.87 1.45 27.96
C GLU A 177 -17.58 0.95 28.64
N GLU A 178 -17.31 -0.36 28.63
CA GLU A 178 -16.08 -0.93 29.21
C GLU A 178 -14.82 -0.45 28.46
N LEU A 179 -14.88 -0.38 27.12
CA LEU A 179 -13.80 0.17 26.30
C LEU A 179 -13.62 1.68 26.54
N ASP A 180 -14.72 2.44 26.60
CA ASP A 180 -14.66 3.89 26.86
C ASP A 180 -14.02 4.19 28.21
N LYS A 181 -14.39 3.42 29.24
CA LYS A 181 -13.76 3.50 30.57
C LYS A 181 -12.30 3.07 30.54
N TYR A 182 -11.96 1.94 29.91
CA TYR A 182 -10.57 1.48 29.82
C TYR A 182 -9.67 2.53 29.16
N VAL A 183 -10.14 3.18 28.09
CA VAL A 183 -9.40 4.23 27.39
C VAL A 183 -9.19 5.45 28.29
N GLN A 184 -10.22 5.88 29.02
CA GLN A 184 -10.12 7.01 29.97
C GLN A 184 -9.16 6.72 31.14
N ASP A 185 -9.25 5.53 31.73
CA ASP A 185 -8.41 5.11 32.85
C ASP A 185 -6.93 4.92 32.41
N THR A 186 -6.68 4.46 31.18
CA THR A 186 -5.32 4.16 30.66
C THR A 186 -4.63 5.40 30.04
N TRP A 187 -5.39 6.25 29.35
CA TRP A 187 -4.88 7.43 28.64
C TRP A 187 -5.60 8.72 29.07
N PRO A 188 -5.49 9.14 30.34
CA PRO A 188 -6.23 10.28 30.89
C PRO A 188 -5.77 11.66 30.38
N ASP A 189 -4.74 11.74 29.53
CA ASP A 189 -4.42 12.94 28.75
C ASP A 189 -5.19 13.05 27.43
N GLY A 190 -6.00 12.04 27.09
CA GLY A 190 -6.78 11.99 25.85
C GLY A 190 -5.96 11.65 24.60
N VAL A 191 -4.74 11.12 24.73
CA VAL A 191 -3.95 10.72 23.54
C VAL A 191 -4.60 9.57 22.76
N VAL A 192 -5.44 8.76 23.40
CA VAL A 192 -6.33 7.79 22.74
C VAL A 192 -7.78 8.22 22.96
N LYS A 193 -8.58 8.22 21.90
CA LYS A 193 -10.02 8.54 21.94
C LYS A 193 -10.85 7.53 21.16
N VAL A 194 -12.05 7.22 21.66
CA VAL A 194 -13.04 6.38 20.96
C VAL A 194 -13.99 7.27 20.14
N VAL A 195 -14.26 6.88 18.91
CA VAL A 195 -15.23 7.53 18.01
C VAL A 195 -16.17 6.44 17.49
N ARG A 196 -17.48 6.66 17.54
CA ARG A 196 -18.47 5.63 17.16
C ARG A 196 -19.33 6.11 15.99
N VAL A 197 -19.51 5.29 14.96
CA VAL A 197 -20.57 5.49 13.96
C VAL A 197 -21.84 4.75 14.38
N LYS A 198 -23.00 5.36 14.15
CA LYS A 198 -24.30 4.85 14.65
C LYS A 198 -24.80 3.61 13.92
N GLU A 199 -24.41 3.46 12.67
CA GLU A 199 -24.84 2.40 11.76
C GLU A 199 -23.61 1.80 11.10
N ARG A 200 -23.69 0.52 10.71
CA ARG A 200 -22.60 -0.19 10.07
C ARG A 200 -22.27 0.48 8.72
N ALA A 201 -21.14 1.16 8.67
CA ALA A 201 -20.68 1.91 7.51
C ALA A 201 -19.72 1.07 6.65
N GLY A 202 -19.05 0.08 7.23
CA GLY A 202 -18.01 -0.69 6.54
C GLY A 202 -16.67 0.04 6.52
N LEU A 203 -15.59 -0.70 6.24
CA LEU A 203 -14.20 -0.23 6.38
C LEU A 203 -13.95 1.09 5.63
N ILE A 204 -14.47 1.21 4.41
CA ILE A 204 -14.25 2.39 3.56
C ILE A 204 -14.86 3.66 4.16
N ARG A 205 -16.16 3.62 4.50
CA ARG A 205 -16.87 4.77 5.06
C ARG A 205 -16.41 5.06 6.49
N ALA A 206 -16.01 4.04 7.26
CA ALA A 206 -15.33 4.16 8.54
C ALA A 206 -13.98 4.89 8.42
N ARG A 207 -13.15 4.60 7.40
CA ARG A 207 -11.90 5.34 7.12
C ARG A 207 -12.14 6.81 6.82
N ILE A 208 -13.16 7.13 6.02
CA ILE A 208 -13.56 8.51 5.76
C ILE A 208 -14.00 9.22 7.06
N ALA A 209 -14.76 8.55 7.93
CA ALA A 209 -15.17 9.11 9.21
C ALA A 209 -13.99 9.36 10.15
N GLY A 210 -13.03 8.42 10.24
CA GLY A 210 -11.82 8.57 11.06
C GLY A 210 -10.90 9.69 10.56
N ALA A 211 -10.71 9.80 9.24
CA ALA A 211 -9.98 10.91 8.62
C ALA A 211 -10.61 12.29 8.91
N LYS A 212 -11.94 12.35 9.02
CA LYS A 212 -12.67 13.57 9.39
C LYS A 212 -12.51 13.89 10.88
N ALA A 213 -12.48 12.88 11.75
CA ALA A 213 -12.32 13.02 13.20
C ALA A 213 -10.87 13.29 13.66
N ALA A 214 -9.89 13.04 12.80
CA ALA A 214 -8.49 13.41 12.98
C ALA A 214 -8.26 14.92 13.05
N THR A 215 -7.15 15.33 13.64
CA THR A 215 -6.73 16.73 13.83
C THR A 215 -5.24 16.99 13.60
N GLY A 216 -4.40 15.94 13.49
CA GLY A 216 -2.99 16.05 13.11
C GLY A 216 -2.77 16.28 11.61
N ASP A 217 -1.50 16.51 11.24
CA ASP A 217 -1.07 16.84 9.88
C ASP A 217 -1.04 15.62 8.96
N VAL A 218 -0.65 14.46 9.50
CA VAL A 218 -0.56 13.16 8.82
C VAL A 218 -1.66 12.22 9.32
N LEU A 219 -2.35 11.56 8.39
CA LEU A 219 -3.22 10.42 8.69
C LEU A 219 -2.40 9.14 8.58
N ILE A 220 -2.50 8.25 9.58
CA ILE A 220 -1.97 6.89 9.50
C ILE A 220 -3.10 5.91 9.82
N PHE A 221 -3.45 5.05 8.87
CA PHE A 221 -4.42 3.98 9.08
C PHE A 221 -3.71 2.70 9.50
N LEU A 222 -4.26 2.04 10.52
CA LEU A 222 -3.85 0.70 10.94
C LEU A 222 -5.11 -0.17 11.15
N ASP A 223 -4.98 -1.47 10.90
CA ASP A 223 -6.02 -2.43 11.29
C ASP A 223 -5.97 -2.67 12.81
N SER A 224 -7.09 -3.10 13.40
CA SER A 224 -7.26 -3.29 14.86
C SER A 224 -6.60 -4.55 15.45
N HIS A 225 -5.70 -5.16 14.70
CA HIS A 225 -4.91 -6.34 15.07
C HIS A 225 -3.48 -6.21 14.52
N CYS A 226 -2.86 -5.06 14.81
CA CYS A 226 -1.49 -4.74 14.45
C CYS A 226 -0.59 -4.55 15.68
N GLU A 227 0.72 -4.65 15.49
CA GLU A 227 1.71 -4.21 16.49
C GLU A 227 2.81 -3.40 15.81
N ALA A 228 2.87 -2.10 16.09
CA ALA A 228 3.95 -1.24 15.61
C ALA A 228 5.31 -1.71 16.17
N ASN A 229 6.38 -1.62 15.38
CA ASN A 229 7.75 -1.89 15.84
C ASN A 229 8.43 -0.60 16.33
N GLU A 230 9.63 -0.71 16.91
CA GLU A 230 10.41 0.44 17.39
C GLU A 230 10.80 1.39 16.25
N GLY A 231 10.64 2.70 16.45
CA GLY A 231 10.99 3.73 15.47
C GLY A 231 10.30 3.58 14.12
N TRP A 232 9.04 3.12 14.12
CA TRP A 232 8.22 2.93 12.92
C TRP A 232 7.67 4.24 12.34
N LEU A 233 7.52 5.28 13.17
CA LEU A 233 6.75 6.47 12.83
C LEU A 233 7.60 7.52 12.09
N GLU A 234 8.81 7.75 12.56
CA GLU A 234 9.73 8.75 12.02
C GLU A 234 10.06 8.57 10.52
N PRO A 235 10.27 7.35 9.97
CA PRO A 235 10.39 7.12 8.54
C PRO A 235 9.20 7.64 7.71
N LEU A 236 7.98 7.42 8.19
CA LEU A 236 6.76 7.83 7.49
C LEU A 236 6.62 9.36 7.49
N LEU A 237 6.85 9.99 8.64
CA LEU A 237 6.69 11.44 8.81
C LEU A 237 7.79 12.24 8.10
N ALA A 238 9.03 11.76 8.10
CA ALA A 238 10.11 12.37 7.34
C ALA A 238 9.83 12.32 5.85
N ARG A 239 9.35 11.16 5.34
CA ARG A 239 9.06 11.01 3.92
C ARG A 239 7.84 11.82 3.47
N ILE A 240 6.78 11.93 4.28
CA ILE A 240 5.64 12.82 3.96
C ILE A 240 6.06 14.29 3.99
N LYS A 241 6.98 14.69 4.89
CA LYS A 241 7.54 16.04 4.91
C LYS A 241 8.32 16.38 3.63
N GLU A 242 9.06 15.42 3.07
CA GLU A 242 9.74 15.57 1.78
C GLU A 242 8.75 15.60 0.61
N LYS A 243 7.70 14.77 0.67
CA LYS A 243 6.75 14.58 -0.42
C LYS A 243 5.32 14.39 0.13
N THR A 244 4.56 15.48 0.18
CA THR A 244 3.19 15.50 0.73
C THR A 244 2.17 14.77 -0.16
N ASP A 245 2.43 14.62 -1.45
CA ASP A 245 1.63 13.83 -2.40
C ASP A 245 2.04 12.35 -2.48
N ALA A 246 2.81 11.85 -1.50
CA ALA A 246 3.13 10.44 -1.35
C ALA A 246 2.15 9.74 -0.38
N VAL A 247 1.70 8.55 -0.77
CA VAL A 247 1.03 7.58 0.12
C VAL A 247 2.03 6.50 0.46
N LEU A 248 2.28 6.30 1.76
CA LEU A 248 3.35 5.48 2.27
C LEU A 248 2.82 4.22 2.93
N VAL A 249 3.44 3.07 2.65
CA VAL A 249 3.11 1.77 3.23
C VAL A 249 4.29 1.34 4.12
N PRO A 250 4.09 1.03 5.41
CA PRO A 250 5.14 0.39 6.20
C PRO A 250 5.43 -1.02 5.66
N ASP A 251 6.62 -1.56 5.92
CA ASP A 251 6.83 -2.99 5.69
C ASP A 251 5.95 -3.79 6.66
N ILE A 252 5.16 -4.71 6.13
CA ILE A 252 4.10 -5.40 6.89
C ILE A 252 4.62 -6.76 7.32
N ASP A 253 4.95 -6.87 8.60
CA ASP A 253 5.42 -8.10 9.24
C ASP A 253 4.24 -9.04 9.55
N MET A 254 4.49 -10.33 9.56
CA MET A 254 3.46 -11.33 9.84
C MET A 254 3.41 -11.62 11.34
N ILE A 255 2.24 -11.49 11.95
CA ILE A 255 1.94 -12.08 13.26
C ILE A 255 1.13 -13.35 12.99
N SER A 256 1.65 -14.50 13.43
CA SER A 256 1.00 -15.80 13.23
C SER A 256 -0.39 -15.81 13.86
N SER A 257 -1.43 -16.15 13.10
CA SER A 257 -2.80 -16.33 13.61
C SER A 257 -2.94 -17.55 14.53
N GLU A 258 -2.01 -18.52 14.48
CA GLU A 258 -2.04 -19.72 15.33
C GLU A 258 -1.28 -19.52 16.65
N THR A 259 -0.11 -18.87 16.60
CA THR A 259 0.85 -18.81 17.72
C THR A 259 1.16 -17.40 18.21
N LEU A 260 0.67 -16.35 17.53
CA LEU A 260 0.92 -14.93 17.82
C LEU A 260 2.42 -14.56 17.80
N GLN A 261 3.25 -15.41 17.21
CA GLN A 261 4.66 -15.16 16.93
C GLN A 261 4.80 -14.02 15.93
N TYR A 262 5.72 -13.09 16.21
CA TYR A 262 6.13 -12.05 15.28
C TYR A 262 7.19 -12.61 14.31
N ILE A 263 6.90 -12.55 13.01
CA ILE A 263 7.69 -13.16 11.95
C ILE A 263 8.05 -12.05 10.94
N PRO A 264 9.34 -11.66 10.85
CA PRO A 264 9.75 -10.61 9.95
C PRO A 264 9.60 -11.02 8.48
N THR A 265 9.01 -10.14 7.67
CA THR A 265 8.89 -10.28 6.21
C THR A 265 10.00 -9.52 5.49
N GLY A 266 10.41 -9.98 4.30
CA GLY A 266 11.48 -9.33 3.54
C GLY A 266 10.96 -8.21 2.64
N SER A 267 11.69 -7.08 2.57
CA SER A 267 11.40 -5.89 1.74
C SER A 267 11.60 -6.08 0.22
N GLY A 268 11.45 -7.31 -0.27
CA GLY A 268 11.69 -7.74 -1.65
C GLY A 268 10.45 -7.78 -2.55
N SER A 269 9.28 -7.42 -2.01
CA SER A 269 7.99 -7.47 -2.72
C SER A 269 7.35 -6.10 -2.88
N VAL A 270 6.59 -5.91 -3.95
CA VAL A 270 5.70 -4.78 -4.18
C VAL A 270 4.26 -5.28 -4.36
N GLY A 271 3.29 -4.39 -4.22
CA GLY A 271 1.90 -4.67 -4.55
C GLY A 271 1.64 -4.63 -6.06
N GLY A 272 0.97 -5.66 -6.56
CA GLY A 272 0.36 -5.70 -7.87
C GLY A 272 -1.13 -6.05 -7.80
N PHE A 273 -1.67 -6.50 -8.92
CA PHE A 273 -3.04 -6.98 -9.03
C PHE A 273 -3.15 -8.00 -10.18
N TRP A 274 -4.12 -8.90 -10.07
CA TRP A 274 -4.60 -9.74 -11.17
C TRP A 274 -5.66 -8.99 -11.98
N TRP A 275 -5.89 -9.33 -13.26
CA TRP A 275 -6.97 -8.72 -14.04
C TRP A 275 -8.37 -8.91 -13.45
N SER A 276 -8.58 -9.89 -12.57
CA SER A 276 -9.79 -10.04 -11.73
C SER A 276 -9.92 -9.02 -10.59
N LEU A 277 -9.06 -8.00 -10.54
CA LEU A 277 -8.97 -6.94 -9.52
C LEU A 277 -8.76 -7.45 -8.07
N HIS A 278 -8.14 -8.62 -7.94
CA HIS A 278 -7.62 -9.09 -6.66
C HIS A 278 -6.17 -8.59 -6.47
N PHE A 279 -5.86 -8.11 -5.27
CA PHE A 279 -4.49 -7.75 -4.88
C PHE A 279 -3.56 -8.96 -4.95
N SER A 280 -2.29 -8.73 -5.28
CA SER A 280 -1.26 -9.74 -5.27
C SER A 280 0.10 -9.17 -4.89
N TRP A 281 0.88 -9.92 -4.13
CA TRP A 281 2.30 -9.61 -3.94
C TRP A 281 3.08 -9.98 -5.19
N ARG A 282 4.01 -9.10 -5.58
CA ARG A 282 4.87 -9.23 -6.76
C ARG A 282 6.33 -9.14 -6.33
N PRO A 283 7.24 -9.97 -6.88
CA PRO A 283 8.67 -9.72 -6.73
C PRO A 283 9.03 -8.31 -7.20
N MET A 284 9.95 -7.64 -6.51
CA MET A 284 10.44 -6.32 -6.90
C MET A 284 10.91 -6.33 -8.38
N PRO A 285 10.37 -5.46 -9.25
CA PRO A 285 10.81 -5.37 -10.64
C PRO A 285 12.29 -5.02 -10.79
N LYS A 286 12.95 -5.52 -11.84
CA LYS A 286 14.37 -5.22 -12.10
C LYS A 286 14.64 -3.73 -12.25
N ARG A 287 13.72 -2.94 -12.82
CA ARG A 287 13.86 -1.46 -12.88
C ARG A 287 13.93 -0.84 -11.48
N GLU A 288 13.17 -1.37 -10.53
CA GLU A 288 13.10 -0.85 -9.17
C GLU A 288 14.35 -1.25 -8.38
N ALA A 289 14.82 -2.48 -8.57
CA ALA A 289 16.09 -2.95 -8.02
C ALA A 289 17.29 -2.12 -8.53
N VAL A 290 17.32 -1.75 -9.81
CA VAL A 290 18.39 -0.91 -10.41
C VAL A 290 18.26 0.57 -10.04
N ARG A 291 17.04 1.06 -9.82
CA ARG A 291 16.76 2.46 -9.43
C ARG A 291 17.11 2.76 -7.97
N ARG A 292 17.06 1.74 -7.10
CA ARG A 292 17.47 1.81 -5.69
C ARG A 292 18.99 1.71 -5.56
N LYS A 293 19.56 2.43 -4.60
CA LYS A 293 20.98 2.33 -4.22
C LYS A 293 21.17 1.46 -2.97
N SER A 294 20.13 1.32 -2.15
CA SER A 294 20.15 0.52 -0.92
C SER A 294 18.83 -0.24 -0.67
N GLU A 295 18.95 -1.36 0.05
CA GLU A 295 17.81 -2.12 0.57
C GLU A 295 16.98 -1.34 1.61
N ILE A 296 17.56 -0.28 2.20
CA ILE A 296 16.88 0.61 3.15
C ILE A 296 16.42 1.95 2.55
N ASP A 297 16.55 2.14 1.23
CA ASP A 297 16.03 3.37 0.60
C ASP A 297 14.50 3.49 0.82
N PRO A 298 13.98 4.58 1.44
CA PRO A 298 14.67 5.82 1.82
C PRO A 298 14.70 6.10 3.33
N VAL A 299 15.83 6.56 3.87
CA VAL A 299 15.83 7.54 4.97
C VAL A 299 17.11 8.43 4.99
N ARG A 300 16.92 9.77 5.00
CA ARG A 300 17.85 10.91 5.24
C ARG A 300 18.83 11.37 4.13
N LEU A 301 19.27 12.64 4.29
CA LEU A 301 20.16 13.50 3.47
C LEU A 301 21.31 14.04 4.37
N GLU A 302 22.32 14.84 4.00
CA GLU A 302 22.66 15.80 2.91
C GLU A 302 24.22 15.74 2.66
N PRO A 303 24.99 16.64 1.96
CA PRO A 303 24.69 17.92 1.29
C PRO A 303 24.93 17.98 -0.23
N LEU A 304 26.11 17.58 -0.77
CA LEU A 304 26.23 17.21 -2.20
C LEU A 304 25.22 16.10 -2.55
N LEU A 305 24.88 15.38 -1.48
CA LEU A 305 23.97 14.27 -1.28
C LEU A 305 22.53 14.75 -0.97
N ALA A 306 22.17 15.98 -1.40
CA ALA A 306 20.83 16.39 -1.88
C ALA A 306 20.80 16.67 -3.41
N ARG A 307 21.98 16.87 -4.04
CA ARG A 307 22.16 17.39 -5.41
C ARG A 307 22.60 16.31 -6.39
N ILE A 308 22.84 15.12 -5.89
CA ILE A 308 22.53 13.93 -6.65
C ILE A 308 20.98 13.94 -6.74
N GLY A 309 20.14 13.62 -5.77
CA GLY A 309 18.70 14.01 -5.67
C GLY A 309 17.77 13.94 -6.92
N GLU A 310 17.97 14.85 -7.88
CA GLU A 310 17.16 15.34 -9.03
C GLU A 310 17.00 14.40 -10.26
N ASN A 311 18.08 14.02 -10.97
CA ASN A 311 18.12 13.22 -12.22
C ASN A 311 19.41 12.34 -12.45
N SER A 312 19.45 11.07 -11.99
CA SER A 312 20.37 9.89 -12.19
C SER A 312 21.86 9.79 -11.67
N SER A 313 22.88 9.93 -12.52
CA SER A 313 24.21 9.29 -12.62
C SER A 313 25.46 10.17 -12.33
N ARG A 314 25.34 11.26 -11.54
CA ARG A 314 26.43 12.23 -11.27
C ARG A 314 27.51 11.57 -10.42
N VAL A 315 28.76 11.64 -10.89
CA VAL A 315 29.95 11.61 -10.04
C VAL A 315 30.39 13.06 -9.87
N LEU A 316 30.56 13.52 -8.64
CA LEU A 316 30.74 14.94 -8.33
C LEU A 316 32.03 15.18 -7.56
N VAL A 317 32.73 16.23 -8.00
CA VAL A 317 33.97 16.72 -7.38
C VAL A 317 33.59 17.95 -6.53
N PRO A 318 34.08 18.07 -5.28
CA PRO A 318 33.83 19.25 -4.45
C PRO A 318 34.54 20.48 -5.02
N GLY A 319 34.09 21.68 -4.63
CA GLY A 319 34.85 22.89 -4.86
C GLY A 319 36.18 22.84 -4.09
N ILE A 320 37.29 23.13 -4.78
CA ILE A 320 38.64 23.14 -4.19
C ILE A 320 39.10 24.59 -4.10
N ASP A 321 39.02 25.16 -2.90
CA ASP A 321 39.59 26.47 -2.59
C ASP A 321 41.11 26.41 -2.41
N ALA A 322 41.77 27.55 -2.54
CA ALA A 322 43.20 27.66 -2.31
C ALA A 322 43.48 27.95 -0.83
N ILE A 323 44.48 27.30 -0.26
CA ILE A 323 45.12 27.74 0.98
C ILE A 323 46.53 28.14 0.58
N ASP A 324 46.93 29.36 0.91
CA ASP A 324 48.28 29.83 0.64
C ASP A 324 49.30 29.00 1.42
N SER A 325 50.28 28.43 0.73
CA SER A 325 51.17 27.43 1.31
C SER A 325 52.25 28.00 2.23
N GLU A 326 52.42 29.33 2.28
CA GLU A 326 53.42 30.00 3.13
C GLU A 326 52.78 30.63 4.38
N THR A 327 51.59 31.23 4.21
CA THR A 327 50.86 31.94 5.27
C THR A 327 49.76 31.11 5.93
N LEU A 328 49.35 30.00 5.29
CA LEU A 328 48.15 29.21 5.63
C LEU A 328 46.83 30.00 5.56
N GLU A 329 46.82 31.16 4.90
CA GLU A 329 45.61 31.94 4.70
C GLU A 329 44.69 31.26 3.68
N TYR A 330 43.41 31.13 4.04
CA TYR A 330 42.39 30.56 3.16
C TYR A 330 41.92 31.60 2.14
N SER A 331 42.11 31.30 0.85
CA SER A 331 41.71 32.14 -0.27
C SER A 331 40.62 31.46 -1.08
N LYS A 332 39.45 32.09 -1.09
CA LYS A 332 38.26 31.59 -1.79
C LYS A 332 38.44 31.69 -3.31
N ASN A 333 38.31 30.57 -4.02
CA ASN A 333 38.43 30.55 -5.47
C ASN A 333 37.23 31.27 -6.14
N GLY A 334 37.51 32.16 -7.08
CA GLY A 334 36.53 33.09 -7.66
C GLY A 334 35.61 32.54 -8.76
N GLY A 335 35.70 31.25 -9.11
CA GLY A 335 34.94 30.67 -10.23
C GLY A 335 35.07 29.14 -10.37
N ILE A 336 34.28 28.56 -11.28
CA ILE A 336 34.21 27.11 -11.54
C ILE A 336 35.14 26.72 -12.70
N ALA A 337 35.99 25.71 -12.50
CA ALA A 337 36.84 25.10 -13.53
C ALA A 337 36.63 23.58 -13.60
N VAL A 338 37.01 22.95 -14.72
CA VAL A 338 37.01 21.50 -14.89
C VAL A 338 38.41 20.97 -15.19
N GLY A 339 38.66 19.74 -14.71
CA GLY A 339 39.86 18.99 -15.05
C GLY A 339 39.82 18.45 -16.47
N GLY A 340 40.88 18.69 -17.23
CA GLY A 340 41.15 18.10 -18.54
C GLY A 340 42.59 17.58 -18.61
N PHE A 341 43.05 17.21 -19.80
CA PHE A 341 44.44 16.81 -20.04
C PHE A 341 45.00 17.47 -21.31
N THR A 342 46.30 17.75 -21.32
CA THR A 342 47.03 18.17 -22.52
C THR A 342 47.38 16.95 -23.38
N TRP A 343 47.69 17.12 -24.67
CA TRP A 343 48.15 16.01 -25.53
C TRP A 343 49.44 15.32 -25.05
N SER A 344 50.16 15.93 -24.10
CA SER A 344 51.28 15.35 -23.35
C SER A 344 50.82 14.52 -22.13
N LEU A 345 49.52 14.22 -22.01
CA LEU A 345 48.86 13.48 -20.92
C LEU A 345 49.03 14.08 -19.50
N HIS A 346 49.25 15.39 -19.40
CA HIS A 346 49.29 16.09 -18.11
C HIS A 346 47.93 16.71 -17.78
N PHE A 347 47.50 16.57 -16.52
CA PHE A 347 46.27 17.20 -16.02
C PHE A 347 46.34 18.74 -16.12
N THR A 348 45.23 19.37 -16.48
CA THR A 348 45.10 20.83 -16.59
C THR A 348 43.72 21.28 -16.11
N TRP A 349 43.61 22.53 -15.65
CA TRP A 349 42.34 23.17 -15.33
C TRP A 349 41.89 24.05 -16.51
N SER A 350 40.65 23.84 -16.96
CA SER A 350 40.03 24.62 -18.04
C SER A 350 38.75 25.31 -17.56
N PRO A 351 38.39 26.48 -18.11
CA PRO A 351 37.03 27.02 -17.95
C PRO A 351 36.00 26.05 -18.54
N PHE A 352 34.85 25.90 -17.86
CA PHE A 352 33.90 24.79 -18.07
C PHE A 352 32.86 25.02 -19.18
N VAL A 353 32.65 23.98 -20.01
CA VAL A 353 31.55 23.87 -21.01
C VAL A 353 31.11 22.38 -21.15
N PRO A 354 29.82 22.00 -20.99
CA PRO A 354 29.36 20.59 -20.90
C PRO A 354 28.98 19.88 -22.24
N THR A 355 28.86 18.54 -22.22
CA THR A 355 28.50 17.69 -23.38
C THR A 355 27.06 17.11 -23.36
N LYS A 356 26.62 16.47 -24.45
CA LYS A 356 25.20 16.09 -24.68
C LYS A 356 24.78 14.73 -24.10
N TRP A 357 25.60 13.67 -24.23
CA TRP A 357 25.24 12.31 -23.77
C TRP A 357 25.09 12.21 -22.23
N GLU A 358 25.85 13.03 -21.50
CA GLU A 358 25.84 13.09 -20.03
C GLU A 358 24.56 13.75 -19.48
N LEU A 359 23.86 14.56 -20.29
CA LEU A 359 22.54 15.10 -19.97
C LEU A 359 21.44 14.03 -20.10
N ASP A 360 21.57 13.12 -21.07
CA ASP A 360 20.54 12.14 -21.43
C ASP A 360 20.54 10.89 -20.54
N GLN A 361 21.70 10.46 -20.03
CA GLN A 361 21.78 9.45 -18.94
C GLN A 361 21.49 10.05 -17.56
N GLY A 362 21.11 11.33 -17.54
CA GLY A 362 20.83 12.14 -16.37
C GLY A 362 21.98 12.08 -15.40
N PHE A 363 23.01 12.91 -15.49
CA PHE A 363 23.97 13.03 -14.39
C PHE A 363 23.18 13.59 -13.16
N GLY A 364 23.04 12.79 -12.07
CA GLY A 364 22.70 13.00 -10.62
C GLY A 364 21.27 12.86 -10.07
N LYS A 365 20.87 11.71 -9.41
CA LYS A 365 19.69 11.34 -8.51
C LYS A 365 20.13 10.54 -7.27
N GLU A 366 19.57 10.82 -6.10
CA GLU A 366 19.78 10.10 -4.82
C GLU A 366 18.67 9.09 -4.54
N TRP A 367 18.92 8.27 -3.50
CA TRP A 367 17.97 7.72 -2.53
C TRP A 367 16.50 7.78 -2.98
N GLN A 368 15.97 6.65 -3.44
CA GLN A 368 14.58 6.61 -3.90
C GLN A 368 13.77 5.49 -3.23
N PRO A 369 12.59 5.80 -2.66
CA PRO A 369 11.70 4.81 -2.05
C PRO A 369 11.35 3.68 -3.00
N LEU A 370 11.10 2.47 -2.46
CA LEU A 370 10.53 1.38 -3.23
C LEU A 370 9.12 1.77 -3.71
N ARG A 371 8.97 2.07 -5.01
CA ARG A 371 7.68 2.41 -5.60
C ARG A 371 6.88 1.14 -5.82
N SER A 372 5.60 1.19 -5.47
CA SER A 372 4.69 0.07 -5.63
C SER A 372 3.52 0.44 -6.55
N PRO A 373 3.17 -0.39 -7.54
CA PRO A 373 1.95 -0.19 -8.32
C PRO A 373 0.70 -0.11 -7.45
N THR A 374 0.55 -1.02 -6.48
CA THR A 374 -0.62 -1.09 -5.58
C THR A 374 -0.22 -1.24 -4.11
N MET A 375 -1.18 -1.08 -3.19
CA MET A 375 -1.00 -1.37 -1.77
C MET A 375 -1.94 -2.48 -1.29
N PRO A 376 -1.57 -3.25 -0.24
CA PRO A 376 -2.46 -4.21 0.39
C PRO A 376 -3.74 -3.58 0.94
N GLY A 377 -3.66 -2.32 1.38
CA GLY A 377 -4.82 -1.53 1.80
C GLY A 377 -4.98 -1.36 3.30
N GLY A 378 -4.59 -2.33 4.13
CA GLY A 378 -4.75 -2.27 5.59
C GLY A 378 -4.04 -1.07 6.22
N LEU A 379 -2.72 -0.97 6.00
CA LEU A 379 -1.84 -0.03 6.68
C LEU A 379 -1.24 0.98 5.68
N PHE A 380 -1.42 2.28 5.92
CA PHE A 380 -0.74 3.33 5.16
C PHE A 380 -0.74 4.68 5.89
N ALA A 381 0.20 5.56 5.52
CA ALA A 381 0.27 6.95 5.94
C ALA A 381 0.13 7.90 4.73
N ALA A 382 -0.50 9.05 4.93
CA ALA A 382 -0.62 10.12 3.92
C ALA A 382 -0.71 11.49 4.60
N ASP A 383 -0.24 12.55 3.94
CA ASP A 383 -0.58 13.92 4.33
C ASP A 383 -2.11 14.06 4.34
N ARG A 384 -2.65 14.63 5.42
CA ARG A 384 -4.09 14.72 5.62
C ARG A 384 -4.75 15.58 4.55
N LYS A 385 -4.15 16.72 4.20
CA LYS A 385 -4.71 17.64 3.22
C LYS A 385 -4.73 16.97 1.85
N TYR A 386 -3.62 16.34 1.46
CA TYR A 386 -3.52 15.58 0.22
C TYR A 386 -4.56 14.45 0.15
N PHE A 387 -4.74 13.68 1.23
CA PHE A 387 -5.76 12.61 1.28
C PHE A 387 -7.17 13.12 0.93
N PHE A 388 -7.55 14.32 1.41
CA PHE A 388 -8.83 14.93 1.05
C PHE A 388 -8.82 15.60 -0.34
N ASP A 389 -7.74 16.29 -0.73
CA ASP A 389 -7.59 16.91 -2.05
C ASP A 389 -7.72 15.88 -3.19
N VAL A 390 -7.11 14.71 -3.02
CA VAL A 390 -7.19 13.58 -3.96
C VAL A 390 -8.51 12.80 -3.84
N GLY A 391 -9.45 13.24 -3.01
CA GLY A 391 -10.82 12.72 -2.92
C GLY A 391 -11.01 11.49 -2.02
N ALA A 392 -10.23 11.39 -0.93
CA ALA A 392 -10.35 10.42 0.16
C ALA A 392 -10.48 8.96 -0.30
N TYR A 393 -11.63 8.33 -0.07
CA TYR A 393 -12.07 7.08 -0.71
C TYR A 393 -13.38 7.33 -1.47
N ASP A 394 -13.76 6.43 -2.37
CA ASP A 394 -15.10 6.41 -2.96
C ASP A 394 -16.16 6.05 -1.88
N PRO A 395 -17.06 6.97 -1.49
CA PRO A 395 -18.04 6.70 -0.45
C PRO A 395 -19.14 5.72 -0.90
N GLY A 396 -19.25 5.43 -2.20
CA GLY A 396 -20.19 4.45 -2.74
C GLY A 396 -19.65 3.01 -2.73
N MET A 397 -18.40 2.78 -2.33
CA MET A 397 -17.90 1.43 -2.06
C MET A 397 -18.41 0.92 -0.72
N ASP A 398 -18.84 -0.34 -0.68
CA ASP A 398 -19.48 -0.95 0.49
C ASP A 398 -18.62 -2.02 1.17
N VAL A 399 -18.75 -2.10 2.50
CA VAL A 399 -18.09 -3.03 3.43
C VAL A 399 -16.56 -3.17 3.30
N TRP A 400 -16.07 -3.88 2.28
CA TRP A 400 -14.67 -4.25 2.08
C TRP A 400 -14.38 -4.64 0.62
N GLY A 401 -13.17 -4.37 0.16
CA GLY A 401 -12.59 -4.94 -1.05
C GLY A 401 -12.56 -3.97 -2.22
N GLY A 402 -11.42 -3.93 -2.93
CA GLY A 402 -11.20 -3.10 -4.12
C GLY A 402 -10.79 -1.66 -3.83
N GLU A 403 -11.04 -1.14 -2.62
CA GLU A 403 -10.73 0.23 -2.24
C GLU A 403 -9.23 0.51 -2.23
N ASN A 404 -8.44 -0.51 -1.89
CA ASN A 404 -6.97 -0.49 -1.89
C ASN A 404 -6.40 -0.30 -3.31
N LEU A 405 -7.03 -0.90 -4.32
CA LEU A 405 -6.66 -0.72 -5.72
C LEU A 405 -7.17 0.62 -6.27
N GLU A 406 -8.36 1.08 -5.87
CA GLU A 406 -8.92 2.37 -6.32
C GLU A 406 -8.03 3.54 -5.92
N ILE A 407 -7.62 3.60 -4.65
CA ILE A 407 -6.72 4.65 -4.18
C ILE A 407 -5.32 4.51 -4.78
N SER A 408 -4.84 3.28 -5.04
CA SER A 408 -3.55 3.06 -5.71
C SER A 408 -3.55 3.65 -7.13
N PHE A 409 -4.55 3.31 -7.94
CA PHE A 409 -4.68 3.79 -9.31
C PHE A 409 -4.87 5.31 -9.33
N ARG A 410 -5.78 5.83 -8.49
CA ARG A 410 -6.05 7.26 -8.36
C ARG A 410 -4.82 8.07 -7.94
N VAL A 411 -4.09 7.66 -6.90
CA VAL A 411 -2.89 8.38 -6.43
C VAL A 411 -1.86 8.49 -7.55
N TRP A 412 -1.54 7.39 -8.22
CA TRP A 412 -0.59 7.38 -9.34
C TRP A 412 -1.06 8.20 -10.54
N MET A 413 -2.30 7.97 -11.01
CA MET A 413 -2.83 8.63 -12.19
C MET A 413 -3.04 10.13 -11.98
N CYS A 414 -3.34 10.57 -10.75
CA CYS A 414 -3.55 11.97 -10.39
C CYS A 414 -2.26 12.68 -9.89
N GLY A 415 -1.09 12.07 -10.06
CA GLY A 415 0.22 12.73 -9.95
C GLY A 415 1.04 12.45 -8.68
N GLY A 416 0.47 11.75 -7.70
CA GLY A 416 1.16 11.34 -6.47
C GLY A 416 2.10 10.15 -6.67
N SER A 417 2.53 9.54 -5.58
CA SER A 417 3.22 8.24 -5.61
C SER A 417 2.81 7.32 -4.47
N LEU A 418 2.94 6.01 -4.69
CA LEU A 418 2.71 4.97 -3.69
C LEU A 418 4.03 4.25 -3.39
N GLU A 419 4.45 4.26 -2.12
CA GLU A 419 5.82 3.99 -1.73
C GLU A 419 5.89 3.10 -0.48
N PHE A 420 6.68 2.02 -0.52
CA PHE A 420 7.01 1.21 0.66
C PHE A 420 8.21 1.80 1.38
N ILE A 421 8.18 1.80 2.72
CA ILE A 421 9.21 2.38 3.58
C ILE A 421 9.83 1.28 4.47
N PRO A 422 10.93 0.63 4.05
CA PRO A 422 11.48 -0.57 4.72
C PRO A 422 11.88 -0.38 6.19
N CYS A 423 12.20 0.85 6.59
CA CYS A 423 12.56 1.22 7.96
C CYS A 423 11.36 1.45 8.88
N SER A 424 10.14 1.61 8.32
CA SER A 424 8.89 1.58 9.07
C SER A 424 8.35 0.17 9.06
N ARG A 425 8.09 -0.43 10.22
CA ARG A 425 7.63 -1.83 10.32
C ARG A 425 6.46 -1.96 11.27
N VAL A 426 5.45 -2.71 10.84
CA VAL A 426 4.24 -2.99 11.63
C VAL A 426 3.85 -4.44 11.40
N GLY A 427 3.72 -5.21 12.49
CA GLY A 427 3.18 -6.57 12.42
C GLY A 427 1.66 -6.56 12.26
N HIS A 428 1.12 -7.52 11.51
CA HIS A 428 -0.32 -7.69 11.27
C HIS A 428 -0.72 -9.16 11.47
N ILE A 429 -1.85 -9.41 12.15
CA ILE A 429 -2.40 -10.77 12.29
C ILE A 429 -3.12 -11.19 11.01
N PHE A 430 -2.42 -11.93 10.15
CA PHE A 430 -3.00 -12.49 8.93
C PHE A 430 -3.95 -13.66 9.25
N ARG A 431 -5.25 -13.39 9.12
CA ARG A 431 -6.35 -14.35 9.34
C ARG A 431 -6.54 -15.27 8.13
N SER A 432 -6.92 -16.52 8.37
CA SER A 432 -7.24 -17.50 7.32
C SER A 432 -8.61 -17.28 6.67
N SER A 433 -9.50 -16.52 7.31
CA SER A 433 -10.84 -16.17 6.84
C SER A 433 -11.31 -14.82 7.43
N HIS A 434 -12.41 -14.29 6.90
CA HIS A 434 -13.08 -13.12 7.47
C HIS A 434 -14.00 -13.56 8.63
N PRO A 435 -13.82 -13.05 9.87
CA PRO A 435 -14.63 -13.48 11.02
C PRO A 435 -16.01 -12.79 11.12
N TYR A 436 -16.43 -12.06 10.07
CA TYR A 436 -17.68 -11.33 10.01
C TYR A 436 -18.47 -11.66 8.74
N THR A 437 -19.80 -11.62 8.84
CA THR A 437 -20.70 -11.82 7.71
C THR A 437 -20.86 -10.54 6.89
N PHE A 438 -20.98 -10.68 5.56
CA PHE A 438 -21.28 -9.58 4.66
C PHE A 438 -22.80 -9.35 4.61
N PRO A 439 -23.31 -8.13 4.93
CA PRO A 439 -24.73 -7.82 4.89
C PRO A 439 -25.38 -8.20 3.55
N GLY A 440 -26.40 -9.07 3.62
CA GLY A 440 -27.22 -9.46 2.47
C GLY A 440 -26.54 -10.35 1.41
N ASN A 441 -25.41 -11.00 1.71
CA ASN A 441 -24.69 -11.89 0.79
C ASN A 441 -24.35 -11.26 -0.58
N LYS A 442 -24.22 -9.93 -0.65
CA LYS A 442 -23.76 -9.24 -1.87
C LYS A 442 -22.28 -9.47 -2.09
N ASP A 443 -21.87 -9.63 -3.35
CA ASP A 443 -20.46 -9.55 -3.74
C ASP A 443 -19.98 -8.09 -3.71
N THR A 444 -19.73 -7.60 -2.51
CA THR A 444 -19.23 -6.23 -2.26
C THR A 444 -17.89 -5.99 -2.95
N HIS A 445 -16.97 -6.96 -2.90
CA HIS A 445 -15.68 -6.88 -3.60
C HIS A 445 -15.85 -6.74 -5.12
N GLY A 446 -16.72 -7.53 -5.74
CA GLY A 446 -17.02 -7.43 -7.17
C GLY A 446 -17.65 -6.09 -7.54
N ILE A 447 -18.67 -5.65 -6.80
CA ILE A 447 -19.36 -4.37 -7.05
C ILE A 447 -18.40 -3.18 -6.88
N ASN A 448 -17.59 -3.15 -5.83
CA ASN A 448 -16.56 -2.13 -5.63
C ASN A 448 -15.53 -2.16 -6.77
N SER A 449 -15.14 -3.35 -7.22
CA SER A 449 -14.22 -3.52 -8.36
C SER A 449 -14.81 -3.02 -9.69
N MET A 450 -16.13 -3.14 -9.91
CA MET A 450 -16.81 -2.48 -11.05
C MET A 450 -16.70 -0.96 -10.97
N ARG A 451 -16.99 -0.36 -9.80
CA ARG A 451 -16.89 1.09 -9.59
C ARG A 451 -15.49 1.60 -9.89
N LEU A 452 -14.47 0.88 -9.41
CA LEU A 452 -13.06 1.13 -9.73
C LEU A 452 -12.82 1.04 -11.25
N ALA A 453 -13.21 -0.05 -11.89
CA ALA A 453 -12.91 -0.30 -13.29
C ALA A 453 -13.56 0.75 -14.22
N GLU A 454 -14.81 1.12 -13.94
CA GLU A 454 -15.58 2.11 -14.69
C GLU A 454 -15.15 3.56 -14.49
N VAL A 455 -14.35 3.86 -13.46
CA VAL A 455 -13.77 5.19 -13.23
C VAL A 455 -12.31 5.27 -13.65
N TRP A 456 -11.51 4.22 -13.45
CA TRP A 456 -10.04 4.29 -13.51
C TRP A 456 -9.37 3.41 -14.58
N MET A 457 -10.03 2.39 -15.16
CA MET A 457 -9.36 1.44 -16.07
C MET A 457 -9.53 1.73 -17.56
N ASP A 458 -10.28 2.76 -17.95
CA ASP A 458 -10.51 3.13 -19.36
C ASP A 458 -10.95 1.91 -20.21
N GLU A 459 -10.31 1.65 -21.36
CA GLU A 459 -10.55 0.48 -22.21
C GLU A 459 -10.09 -0.85 -21.60
N TYR A 460 -9.24 -0.84 -20.57
CA TYR A 460 -8.70 -2.05 -19.93
C TYR A 460 -9.71 -2.73 -19.00
N LYS A 461 -10.83 -2.07 -18.66
CA LYS A 461 -11.95 -2.69 -17.93
C LYS A 461 -12.50 -3.93 -18.65
N ARG A 462 -12.29 -4.07 -19.96
CA ARG A 462 -12.59 -5.28 -20.74
C ARG A 462 -11.92 -6.54 -20.16
N LEU A 463 -10.71 -6.40 -19.61
CA LEU A 463 -9.95 -7.50 -19.00
C LEU A 463 -10.56 -7.91 -17.66
N PHE A 464 -11.01 -6.94 -16.85
CA PHE A 464 -11.77 -7.23 -15.64
C PHE A 464 -13.08 -7.97 -15.95
N TYR A 465 -13.87 -7.46 -16.89
CA TYR A 465 -15.14 -8.10 -17.28
C TYR A 465 -14.95 -9.43 -18.03
N MET A 466 -13.78 -9.71 -18.62
CA MET A 466 -13.43 -11.05 -19.12
C MET A 466 -13.35 -12.06 -17.97
N HIS A 467 -12.77 -11.67 -16.83
CA HIS A 467 -12.70 -12.51 -15.63
C HIS A 467 -14.00 -12.52 -14.80
N ARG A 468 -14.79 -11.44 -14.84
CA ARG A 468 -16.02 -11.24 -14.04
C ARG A 468 -17.25 -10.94 -14.91
N ARG A 469 -17.55 -11.83 -15.86
CA ARG A 469 -18.73 -11.68 -16.75
C ARG A 469 -20.06 -11.69 -16.01
N ASP A 470 -20.11 -12.32 -14.84
CA ASP A 470 -21.25 -12.35 -13.93
C ASP A 470 -21.66 -10.95 -13.42
N LEU A 471 -20.71 -10.01 -13.39
CA LEU A 471 -20.92 -8.63 -12.96
C LEU A 471 -21.51 -7.70 -14.04
N LEU A 472 -21.49 -8.08 -15.32
CA LEU A 472 -21.96 -7.24 -16.44
C LEU A 472 -23.42 -6.79 -16.36
N LYS A 473 -24.23 -7.43 -15.50
CA LYS A 473 -25.65 -7.12 -15.28
C LYS A 473 -25.95 -6.60 -13.87
N GLN A 474 -24.93 -6.42 -13.04
CA GLN A 474 -25.09 -5.93 -11.67
C GLN A 474 -25.19 -4.40 -11.64
N ASP A 475 -25.94 -3.88 -10.68
CA ASP A 475 -25.95 -2.45 -10.39
C ASP A 475 -24.76 -2.10 -9.47
N MET A 476 -23.97 -1.12 -9.91
CA MET A 476 -22.81 -0.59 -9.17
C MET A 476 -23.09 0.76 -8.49
N GLY A 477 -24.31 1.30 -8.63
CA GLY A 477 -24.69 2.63 -8.15
C GLY A 477 -24.03 3.77 -8.92
N ASP A 478 -24.27 5.01 -8.48
CA ASP A 478 -23.73 6.19 -9.16
C ASP A 478 -22.22 6.37 -8.92
N ILE A 479 -21.51 6.69 -10.00
CA ILE A 479 -20.06 6.96 -10.05
C ILE A 479 -19.74 8.37 -10.61
N SER A 480 -20.76 9.21 -10.85
CA SER A 480 -20.63 10.52 -11.50
C SER A 480 -19.67 11.44 -10.75
N GLU A 481 -19.73 11.51 -9.42
CA GLU A 481 -18.78 12.29 -8.61
C GLU A 481 -17.34 11.81 -8.74
N ARG A 482 -17.12 10.50 -8.91
CA ARG A 482 -15.77 9.91 -9.05
C ARG A 482 -15.18 10.19 -10.44
N LYS A 483 -16.01 10.18 -11.49
CA LYS A 483 -15.62 10.63 -12.84
C LYS A 483 -15.29 12.13 -12.86
N ALA A 484 -16.17 12.96 -12.29
CA ALA A 484 -15.92 14.41 -12.17
C ALA A 484 -14.68 14.74 -11.32
N LEU A 485 -14.36 13.95 -10.29
CA LEU A 485 -13.10 14.06 -9.54
C LEU A 485 -11.88 13.79 -10.44
N ARG A 486 -11.91 12.70 -11.22
CA ARG A 486 -10.82 12.32 -12.14
C ARG A 486 -10.56 13.41 -13.19
N GLU A 487 -11.61 13.98 -13.76
CA GLU A 487 -11.54 15.10 -14.71
C GLU A 487 -10.97 16.37 -14.06
N ARG A 488 -11.49 16.76 -12.88
CA ARG A 488 -11.06 17.95 -12.14
C ARG A 488 -9.58 17.90 -11.75
N LEU A 489 -9.10 16.73 -11.34
CA LEU A 489 -7.69 16.49 -11.00
C LEU A 489 -6.80 16.29 -12.24
N LYS A 490 -7.37 16.25 -13.45
CA LYS A 490 -6.66 16.04 -14.73
C LYS A 490 -5.80 14.78 -14.72
N CYS A 491 -6.33 13.70 -14.13
CA CYS A 491 -5.59 12.45 -13.98
C CYS A 491 -5.34 11.79 -15.34
N LYS A 492 -4.25 11.03 -15.42
CA LYS A 492 -3.75 10.36 -16.62
C LYS A 492 -4.63 9.15 -17.00
N SER A 493 -4.35 8.54 -18.15
CA SER A 493 -5.02 7.30 -18.60
C SER A 493 -4.50 6.07 -17.87
N PHE A 494 -5.25 4.97 -17.93
CA PHE A 494 -4.79 3.68 -17.41
C PHE A 494 -3.67 3.08 -18.28
N SER A 495 -3.67 3.35 -19.59
CA SER A 495 -2.52 3.05 -20.47
C SER A 495 -1.24 3.72 -19.94
N TRP A 496 -1.29 5.00 -19.55
CA TRP A 496 -0.13 5.67 -18.94
C TRP A 496 0.31 4.99 -17.65
N TYR A 497 -0.64 4.57 -16.79
CA TYR A 497 -0.33 3.85 -15.56
C TYR A 497 0.37 2.51 -15.84
N LEU A 498 -0.12 1.72 -16.81
CA LEU A 498 0.53 0.49 -17.23
C LEU A 498 1.92 0.75 -17.81
N GLU A 499 2.10 1.78 -18.63
CA GLU A 499 3.40 2.09 -19.25
C GLU A 499 4.44 2.65 -18.26
N ASN A 500 4.02 3.44 -17.28
CA ASN A 500 4.93 4.26 -16.46
C ASN A 500 5.05 3.79 -15.00
N VAL A 501 4.01 3.11 -14.48
CA VAL A 501 3.96 2.65 -13.08
C VAL A 501 4.09 1.13 -12.99
N TYR A 502 3.52 0.38 -13.95
CA TYR A 502 3.58 -1.09 -13.94
C TYR A 502 3.82 -1.75 -15.32
N PRO A 503 4.91 -1.40 -16.04
CA PRO A 503 5.20 -1.94 -17.38
C PRO A 503 5.48 -3.45 -17.41
N GLU A 504 5.69 -4.08 -16.25
CA GLU A 504 5.82 -5.54 -16.11
C GLU A 504 4.46 -6.28 -16.10
N LYS A 505 3.32 -5.57 -16.02
CA LYS A 505 1.99 -6.17 -16.03
C LYS A 505 1.74 -6.83 -17.39
N PHE A 506 1.60 -8.16 -17.41
CA PHE A 506 1.19 -8.87 -18.62
C PHE A 506 -0.26 -8.52 -18.98
N ILE A 507 -0.48 -8.19 -20.26
CA ILE A 507 -1.76 -7.87 -20.86
C ILE A 507 -2.13 -9.03 -21.79
N ILE A 508 -3.30 -9.63 -21.58
CA ILE A 508 -3.67 -10.93 -22.19
C ILE A 508 -3.90 -10.81 -23.71
N ASP A 509 -4.34 -9.64 -24.18
CA ASP A 509 -4.76 -9.36 -25.56
C ASP A 509 -3.90 -8.29 -26.27
N GLU A 510 -2.74 -7.91 -25.71
CA GLU A 510 -1.82 -6.94 -26.31
C GLU A 510 -0.38 -7.48 -26.33
N LYS A 511 0.36 -7.22 -27.43
CA LYS A 511 1.77 -7.66 -27.61
C LYS A 511 1.95 -9.19 -27.51
N VAL A 512 0.96 -9.93 -28.02
CA VAL A 512 0.87 -11.40 -28.05
C VAL A 512 0.58 -11.88 -29.46
N LEU A 513 1.11 -13.04 -29.87
CA LEU A 513 0.88 -13.59 -31.23
C LEU A 513 -0.59 -14.01 -31.43
N ALA A 514 -1.21 -14.52 -30.36
CA ALA A 514 -2.61 -14.94 -30.35
C ALA A 514 -3.15 -14.96 -28.90
N TYR A 515 -4.47 -14.90 -28.73
CA TYR A 515 -5.13 -15.01 -27.42
C TYR A 515 -6.57 -15.52 -27.52
N GLY A 516 -7.17 -15.86 -26.36
CA GLY A 516 -8.54 -16.37 -26.22
C GLY A 516 -8.57 -17.87 -25.96
N MET A 517 -9.65 -18.54 -26.36
CA MET A 517 -9.77 -19.99 -26.20
C MET A 517 -8.76 -20.76 -27.05
N VAL A 518 -8.14 -21.79 -26.46
CA VAL A 518 -7.28 -22.76 -27.18
C VAL A 518 -8.07 -24.05 -27.39
N ARG A 519 -8.68 -24.16 -28.58
CA ARG A 519 -9.68 -25.19 -28.92
C ARG A 519 -9.10 -26.27 -29.83
N ASN A 520 -9.38 -27.54 -29.55
CA ASN A 520 -9.26 -28.62 -30.53
C ASN A 520 -10.57 -28.73 -31.34
N PRO A 521 -10.56 -28.49 -32.67
CA PRO A 521 -11.78 -28.54 -33.48
C PRO A 521 -12.38 -29.95 -33.65
N GLY A 522 -11.57 -31.00 -33.48
CA GLY A 522 -12.01 -32.39 -33.68
C GLY A 522 -12.81 -32.96 -32.50
N SER A 523 -12.40 -32.65 -31.27
CA SER A 523 -13.08 -33.08 -30.04
C SER A 523 -14.04 -32.03 -29.46
N ASN A 524 -13.94 -30.78 -29.92
CA ASN A 524 -14.59 -29.61 -29.31
C ASN A 524 -14.24 -29.40 -27.82
N LEU A 525 -13.02 -29.79 -27.44
CA LEU A 525 -12.46 -29.52 -26.12
C LEU A 525 -11.52 -28.31 -26.18
N CYS A 526 -11.53 -27.51 -25.12
CA CYS A 526 -10.65 -26.38 -24.90
C CYS A 526 -9.69 -26.68 -23.74
N LEU A 527 -8.50 -26.06 -23.75
CA LEU A 527 -7.66 -26.02 -22.56
C LEU A 527 -8.40 -25.26 -21.45
N ASP A 528 -8.39 -25.79 -20.22
CA ASP A 528 -9.08 -25.19 -19.07
C ASP A 528 -8.27 -25.40 -17.78
N THR A 529 -8.31 -24.43 -16.86
CA THR A 529 -7.63 -24.55 -15.55
C THR A 529 -8.36 -25.46 -14.55
N MET A 530 -9.56 -25.95 -14.90
CA MET A 530 -10.51 -26.68 -14.05
C MET A 530 -10.88 -25.91 -12.77
N GLY A 531 -10.87 -24.58 -12.84
CA GLY A 531 -11.11 -23.69 -11.69
C GLY A 531 -10.01 -23.72 -10.61
N LYS A 532 -8.83 -24.27 -10.90
CA LYS A 532 -7.70 -24.34 -9.96
C LYS A 532 -6.99 -22.98 -9.82
N ASP A 533 -6.45 -22.70 -8.62
CA ASP A 533 -5.70 -21.47 -8.33
C ASP A 533 -4.31 -21.51 -9.01
N GLU A 534 -4.06 -20.54 -9.90
CA GLU A 534 -2.79 -20.33 -10.63
C GLU A 534 -1.57 -20.13 -9.73
N LYS A 535 -1.76 -19.83 -8.43
CA LYS A 535 -0.66 -19.83 -7.44
C LYS A 535 -0.06 -21.22 -7.22
N THR A 536 -0.79 -22.28 -7.56
CA THR A 536 -0.37 -23.68 -7.41
C THR A 536 0.02 -24.30 -8.75
N ARG A 537 0.93 -25.27 -8.73
CA ARG A 537 1.28 -26.05 -9.92
C ARG A 537 0.23 -27.12 -10.16
N PHE A 538 -0.31 -27.20 -11.37
CA PHE A 538 -1.31 -28.24 -11.71
C PHE A 538 -1.28 -28.65 -13.17
N ASP A 539 -1.70 -29.88 -13.45
CA ASP A 539 -1.97 -30.36 -14.82
C ASP A 539 -3.14 -29.58 -15.44
N ILE A 540 -2.93 -29.06 -16.67
CA ILE A 540 -3.97 -28.39 -17.46
C ILE A 540 -5.02 -29.41 -17.91
N GLY A 541 -6.28 -29.06 -17.68
CA GLY A 541 -7.43 -29.89 -18.05
C GLY A 541 -7.92 -29.60 -19.47
N LEU A 542 -8.83 -30.46 -19.91
CA LEU A 542 -9.65 -30.27 -21.09
C LEU A 542 -11.11 -30.13 -20.67
N PHE A 543 -11.79 -29.09 -21.13
CA PHE A 543 -13.23 -28.89 -20.87
C PHE A 543 -14.00 -28.58 -22.16
N HIS A 544 -15.33 -28.59 -22.08
CA HIS A 544 -16.17 -28.23 -23.22
C HIS A 544 -16.15 -26.72 -23.44
N CYS A 545 -15.62 -26.29 -24.60
CA CYS A 545 -15.47 -24.89 -24.97
C CYS A 545 -16.71 -24.03 -24.68
N GLN A 546 -16.55 -23.03 -23.81
CA GLN A 546 -17.62 -22.20 -23.26
C GLN A 546 -17.84 -20.90 -24.05
N ASN A 547 -17.22 -20.77 -25.23
CA ASN A 547 -17.40 -19.65 -26.18
C ASN A 547 -17.22 -18.26 -25.53
N GLY A 548 -16.09 -18.10 -24.83
CA GLY A 548 -15.74 -16.89 -24.09
C GLY A 548 -16.53 -16.66 -22.80
N ALA A 549 -17.50 -17.51 -22.45
CA ALA A 549 -18.26 -17.38 -21.19
C ALA A 549 -17.44 -17.72 -19.93
N SER A 550 -16.23 -18.26 -20.09
CA SER A 550 -15.35 -18.70 -19.01
C SER A 550 -13.98 -18.05 -19.11
N ALA A 551 -13.52 -17.51 -17.98
CA ALA A 551 -12.16 -17.00 -17.88
C ALA A 551 -11.13 -18.13 -17.93
N ASN A 552 -11.47 -19.31 -17.39
CA ASN A 552 -10.55 -20.45 -17.21
C ASN A 552 -9.99 -21.01 -18.53
N GLU A 553 -10.70 -20.79 -19.64
CA GLU A 553 -10.31 -21.22 -20.98
C GLU A 553 -9.45 -20.19 -21.73
N VAL A 554 -9.20 -19.00 -21.15
CA VAL A 554 -8.46 -17.92 -21.82
C VAL A 554 -6.96 -18.05 -21.57
N PHE A 555 -6.21 -18.16 -22.68
CA PHE A 555 -4.76 -18.15 -22.74
C PHE A 555 -4.25 -17.14 -23.78
N SER A 556 -2.96 -16.83 -23.71
CA SER A 556 -2.22 -16.02 -24.67
C SER A 556 -0.99 -16.77 -25.15
N LEU A 557 -0.69 -16.70 -26.45
CA LEU A 557 0.61 -17.10 -27.00
C LEU A 557 1.51 -15.86 -27.06
N SER A 558 2.48 -15.75 -26.15
CA SER A 558 3.35 -14.57 -26.06
C SER A 558 4.37 -14.51 -27.20
N GLN A 559 4.86 -13.31 -27.50
CA GLN A 559 5.98 -13.10 -28.45
C GLN A 559 7.28 -13.83 -28.05
N LYS A 560 7.37 -14.35 -26.82
CA LYS A 560 8.49 -15.16 -26.33
C LYS A 560 8.31 -16.66 -26.59
N ASN A 561 7.27 -17.05 -27.35
CA ASN A 561 6.84 -18.44 -27.55
C ASN A 561 6.40 -19.10 -26.23
N GLU A 562 5.65 -18.40 -25.38
CA GLU A 562 5.07 -18.98 -24.16
C GLU A 562 3.54 -19.08 -24.36
N LEU A 563 2.95 -20.27 -24.27
CA LEU A 563 1.50 -20.39 -24.15
C LEU A 563 1.14 -20.26 -22.66
N ARG A 564 0.45 -19.18 -22.28
CA ARG A 564 0.41 -18.70 -20.88
C ARG A 564 -0.91 -18.04 -20.52
N ARG A 565 -1.11 -17.85 -19.22
CA ARG A 565 -2.07 -16.91 -18.63
C ARG A 565 -1.29 -15.70 -18.08
N GLU A 566 -1.80 -15.03 -17.04
CA GLU A 566 -1.17 -13.82 -16.51
C GLU A 566 0.25 -14.09 -15.99
N GLU A 567 0.39 -15.05 -15.07
CA GLU A 567 1.65 -15.37 -14.38
C GLU A 567 2.15 -16.78 -14.64
N ALA A 568 1.28 -17.66 -15.12
CA ALA A 568 1.56 -19.08 -15.24
C ALA A 568 1.57 -19.51 -16.71
N CYS A 569 2.60 -20.26 -17.08
CA CYS A 569 2.95 -20.71 -18.42
C CYS A 569 2.77 -22.23 -18.52
N LEU A 570 2.37 -22.73 -19.69
CA LEU A 570 2.39 -24.15 -19.97
C LEU A 570 3.83 -24.67 -19.91
N ASP A 571 3.99 -25.84 -19.31
CA ASP A 571 5.28 -26.39 -18.94
C ASP A 571 5.23 -27.92 -19.04
N SER A 572 6.22 -28.51 -19.70
CA SER A 572 6.30 -29.97 -19.85
C SER A 572 7.72 -30.53 -19.78
N VAL A 573 7.83 -31.71 -19.16
CA VAL A 573 9.03 -32.56 -19.18
C VAL A 573 9.33 -33.15 -20.56
N GLY A 574 8.42 -33.03 -21.54
CA GLY A 574 8.68 -33.38 -22.94
C GLY A 574 8.68 -34.88 -23.27
N ALA A 575 8.31 -35.75 -22.32
CA ALA A 575 8.20 -37.19 -22.53
C ALA A 575 6.91 -37.57 -23.29
N GLU A 576 6.90 -38.75 -23.94
CA GLU A 576 5.73 -39.25 -24.66
C GLU A 576 4.61 -39.61 -23.67
N GLY A 577 3.38 -39.14 -23.93
CA GLY A 577 2.24 -39.31 -23.03
C GLY A 577 2.33 -38.49 -21.74
N SER A 578 3.36 -37.66 -21.56
CA SER A 578 3.44 -36.78 -20.38
C SER A 578 2.38 -35.71 -20.44
N LYS A 579 1.78 -35.42 -19.27
CA LYS A 579 0.84 -34.30 -19.11
C LYS A 579 1.55 -32.96 -19.27
N VAL A 580 0.78 -31.93 -19.60
CA VAL A 580 1.24 -30.55 -19.57
C VAL A 580 0.72 -29.86 -18.32
N SER A 581 1.62 -29.18 -17.61
CA SER A 581 1.33 -28.47 -16.37
C SER A 581 1.32 -26.96 -16.58
N LEU A 582 0.67 -26.23 -15.68
CA LEU A 582 0.77 -24.78 -15.58
C LEU A 582 1.69 -24.44 -14.39
N ASN A 583 2.80 -23.76 -14.68
CA ASN A 583 3.83 -23.38 -13.70
C ASN A 583 4.13 -21.87 -13.82
N PRO A 584 4.73 -21.23 -12.79
CA PRO A 584 5.16 -19.83 -12.90
C PRO A 584 6.02 -19.58 -14.13
N CYS A 585 5.69 -18.54 -14.90
CA CYS A 585 6.42 -18.13 -16.10
C CYS A 585 7.82 -17.64 -15.73
N HIS A 586 8.86 -18.36 -16.15
CA HIS A 586 10.25 -17.98 -15.85
C HIS A 586 10.96 -17.24 -17.01
N GLY A 587 10.38 -17.20 -18.21
CA GLY A 587 10.91 -16.41 -19.33
C GLY A 587 12.28 -16.85 -19.86
N HIS A 588 12.73 -18.07 -19.53
CA HIS A 588 14.02 -18.63 -19.97
C HIS A 588 13.88 -19.66 -21.11
N LYS A 589 12.72 -19.70 -21.79
CA LYS A 589 12.38 -20.70 -22.83
C LYS A 589 12.48 -22.13 -22.26
N GLY A 590 13.09 -23.07 -22.97
CA GLY A 590 13.21 -24.45 -22.51
C GLY A 590 11.84 -25.13 -22.42
N ASN A 591 11.56 -25.81 -21.31
CA ASN A 591 10.32 -26.53 -21.01
C ASN A 591 9.03 -25.67 -21.06
N GLN A 592 9.15 -24.34 -21.18
CA GLN A 592 8.05 -23.41 -21.40
C GLN A 592 8.03 -22.78 -22.82
N GLU A 593 8.82 -23.28 -23.79
CA GLU A 593 8.79 -22.81 -25.18
C GLU A 593 7.82 -23.62 -26.08
N TRP A 594 6.82 -22.94 -26.62
CA TRP A 594 5.70 -23.46 -27.40
C TRP A 594 5.52 -22.68 -28.71
N ARG A 595 5.29 -23.38 -29.83
CA ARG A 595 4.96 -22.75 -31.12
C ARG A 595 3.63 -23.26 -31.64
N HIS A 596 2.74 -22.34 -32.00
CA HIS A 596 1.57 -22.67 -32.81
C HIS A 596 1.86 -22.42 -34.29
N HIS A 597 1.61 -23.43 -35.11
CA HIS A 597 1.71 -23.31 -36.56
C HIS A 597 0.30 -23.09 -37.13
N LYS A 598 -0.04 -21.84 -37.46
CA LYS A 598 -1.40 -21.42 -37.86
C LYS A 598 -2.00 -22.27 -39.00
N ASP A 599 -1.21 -22.59 -40.02
CA ASP A 599 -1.69 -23.29 -41.23
C ASP A 599 -2.00 -24.78 -41.00
N SER A 600 -1.22 -25.44 -40.13
CA SER A 600 -1.39 -26.87 -39.81
C SER A 600 -2.17 -27.11 -38.52
N GLY A 601 -2.37 -26.06 -37.71
CA GLY A 601 -3.04 -26.09 -36.42
C GLY A 601 -2.21 -26.68 -35.27
N VAL A 602 -1.00 -27.20 -35.49
CA VAL A 602 -0.28 -27.92 -34.43
C VAL A 602 0.35 -26.97 -33.41
N ILE A 603 0.22 -27.31 -32.12
CA ILE A 603 0.98 -26.69 -31.02
C ILE A 603 2.15 -27.62 -30.68
N VAL A 604 3.38 -27.15 -30.88
CA VAL A 604 4.61 -27.92 -30.68
C VAL A 604 5.32 -27.43 -29.41
N HIS A 605 5.65 -28.36 -28.51
CA HIS A 605 6.61 -28.13 -27.43
C HIS A 605 8.03 -28.16 -28.02
N VAL A 606 8.68 -27.01 -28.10
CA VAL A 606 9.89 -26.80 -28.90
C VAL A 606 11.06 -27.72 -28.49
N PRO A 607 11.38 -27.91 -27.19
CA PRO A 607 12.53 -28.74 -26.80
C PRO A 607 12.39 -30.22 -27.14
N SER A 608 11.17 -30.76 -27.13
CA SER A 608 10.95 -32.20 -27.34
C SER A 608 10.46 -32.56 -28.75
N GLY A 609 10.11 -31.56 -29.57
CA GLY A 609 9.54 -31.77 -30.91
C GLY A 609 8.19 -32.49 -30.91
N LYS A 610 7.50 -32.53 -29.77
CA LYS A 610 6.20 -33.20 -29.60
C LYS A 610 5.05 -32.21 -29.71
N CYS A 611 3.90 -32.72 -30.13
CA CYS A 611 2.68 -31.96 -30.31
C CYS A 611 1.73 -32.13 -29.13
N LEU A 612 0.97 -31.08 -28.83
CA LEU A 612 -0.13 -31.09 -27.87
C LEU A 612 -1.28 -31.93 -28.43
N ASP A 613 -1.82 -32.85 -27.62
CA ASP A 613 -2.60 -33.99 -28.11
C ASP A 613 -3.82 -34.29 -27.22
N VAL A 614 -4.97 -34.59 -27.86
CA VAL A 614 -6.22 -35.02 -27.19
C VAL A 614 -6.66 -36.44 -27.53
N SER A 615 -5.83 -37.25 -28.19
CA SER A 615 -6.20 -38.60 -28.62
C SER A 615 -6.45 -39.53 -27.41
N GLY A 616 -7.70 -40.01 -27.31
CA GLY A 616 -8.18 -40.85 -26.21
C GLY A 616 -8.60 -40.09 -24.95
N LEU A 617 -8.61 -38.76 -24.96
CA LEU A 617 -8.98 -37.92 -23.81
C LEU A 617 -10.43 -37.41 -23.92
N LYS A 618 -11.08 -37.20 -22.77
CA LYS A 618 -12.42 -36.58 -22.66
C LYS A 618 -12.40 -35.34 -21.76
N SER A 619 -13.54 -34.67 -21.64
CA SER A 619 -13.72 -33.57 -20.68
C SER A 619 -13.39 -34.01 -19.26
N GLY A 620 -12.57 -33.24 -18.55
CA GLY A 620 -12.02 -33.52 -17.23
C GLY A 620 -10.64 -34.20 -17.23
N ASP A 621 -10.18 -34.78 -18.34
CA ASP A 621 -8.82 -35.35 -18.45
C ASP A 621 -7.76 -34.24 -18.62
N SER A 622 -6.49 -34.54 -18.32
CA SER A 622 -5.37 -33.61 -18.53
C SER A 622 -4.78 -33.72 -19.92
N VAL A 623 -4.49 -32.60 -20.58
CA VAL A 623 -3.86 -32.57 -21.91
C VAL A 623 -2.44 -33.14 -21.90
N GLN A 624 -2.01 -33.77 -22.99
CA GLN A 624 -0.75 -34.52 -23.08
C GLN A 624 0.12 -34.07 -24.26
N LEU A 625 1.40 -34.45 -24.23
CA LEU A 625 2.30 -34.43 -25.37
C LEU A 625 2.44 -35.80 -26.01
N LYS A 626 2.32 -35.87 -27.35
CA LYS A 626 2.67 -37.05 -28.15
C LYS A 626 3.51 -36.69 -29.36
N LYS A 627 4.10 -37.70 -30.02
CA LYS A 627 4.78 -37.53 -31.29
C LYS A 627 3.83 -36.89 -32.31
N CYS A 628 4.30 -35.87 -33.01
CA CYS A 628 3.51 -35.17 -34.01
C CYS A 628 3.04 -36.12 -35.13
N ASN A 629 1.72 -36.21 -35.34
CA ASN A 629 1.06 -37.13 -36.26
C ASN A 629 0.24 -36.42 -37.36
N GLY A 630 -0.08 -35.13 -37.20
CA GLY A 630 -0.90 -34.34 -38.14
C GLY A 630 -2.40 -34.64 -38.12
N GLY A 631 -2.84 -35.51 -37.20
CA GLY A 631 -4.24 -35.88 -36.98
C GLY A 631 -5.07 -34.76 -36.34
N ASN A 632 -6.39 -34.92 -36.35
CA ASN A 632 -7.32 -33.91 -35.82
C ASN A 632 -7.22 -33.78 -34.28
N ASP A 633 -6.74 -34.83 -33.61
CA ASP A 633 -6.32 -34.91 -32.21
C ASP A 633 -5.16 -33.99 -31.83
N GLN A 634 -4.42 -33.44 -32.82
CA GLN A 634 -3.30 -32.52 -32.60
C GLN A 634 -3.50 -31.16 -33.26
N LYS A 635 -4.69 -30.89 -33.84
CA LYS A 635 -5.04 -29.59 -34.42
C LYS A 635 -5.69 -28.70 -33.38
N TRP A 636 -5.17 -27.49 -33.26
CA TRP A 636 -5.62 -26.47 -32.33
C TRP A 636 -5.83 -25.15 -33.05
N THR A 637 -6.84 -24.41 -32.61
CA THR A 637 -7.12 -23.04 -33.03
C THR A 637 -7.11 -22.15 -31.80
N ILE A 638 -6.42 -21.01 -31.88
CA ILE A 638 -6.50 -19.94 -30.88
C ILE A 638 -7.53 -18.92 -31.42
N GLU A 639 -8.42 -18.43 -30.56
CA GLU A 639 -9.60 -17.65 -30.95
C GLU A 639 -9.28 -16.36 -31.73
N HIS A 640 -8.24 -15.63 -31.31
CA HIS A 640 -7.81 -14.39 -31.94
C HIS A 640 -6.31 -14.44 -32.25
N TYR A 641 -5.93 -14.06 -33.47
CA TYR A 641 -4.54 -13.83 -33.87
C TYR A 641 -4.32 -12.33 -34.05
N LEU A 642 -3.17 -11.83 -33.61
CA LEU A 642 -2.76 -10.46 -33.88
C LEU A 642 -1.72 -10.46 -34.99
N ASP A 643 -1.90 -9.56 -35.96
CA ASP A 643 -0.88 -9.28 -36.97
C ASP A 643 0.13 -8.31 -36.34
N ILE A 644 1.36 -8.78 -36.09
CA ILE A 644 2.45 -8.03 -35.43
C ILE A 644 3.76 -8.19 -36.21
#